data_AF-A0A432QLC5-F1
#
_entry.id   AF-A0A432QLC5-F1
#
_cell.length_a   1.000
_cell.length_b   1.000
_cell.length_c   1.000
_cell.angle_alpha   90.00
_cell.angle_beta   90.00
_cell.angle_gamma   90.00
#
_symmetry.space_group_name_H-M   'P 1'
#
loop_
_entity.id
_entity.type
_entity.pdbx_description
1 polymer ?
#
loop_
_entity_poly.entity_id
_entity_poly.type
_entity_poly.pdbx_seq_one_letter_code
_entity_poly.pdbx_strand_id
1 'polypeptide(L)'
;EELLREFYQFDTVEIADGRLYLRFNPDTFVGTRLPNDVINPKDGKVLGKKGRKVSKALAKRLDKAGIEKIEVQAEDLLDRIPVSDILHPETGELVAAGNEPLTESSLKALVEAGIDSFNLLVINGVSVSDAFSKTLNKDLLRVGVQEREEIRQQLESEGLSGDELQEALAQEIKDRVRTRAQIEIYRRLRPSSPPTPEVAQAFFDKLFFDPSTYDLSEVGRYKINAKLGLDTSIDHRTLTKEDIIEGVKYLVRIKDGLKDGDDIDHLGNRRVRTVGELVENQYRMGLVRMERAIKERMTLQEIETLMPHDLVNPKPVTSAIKEFFGTSQLSQFMDQTNPLSEVTHKRRLSALGPGGLSRERAGFEVRDVHPTHYGRICPVETPEGPNIGLIVSLATYAKVNPYGFIETPYRFVENRQVTDTYKYHSALQEQGEVIAPAKVELKENTIVEDHLIARQDGEVSMVPADTVTRIDVAPNQLVSVAASLIPFLENDDANRALMGSNMQRQAVPLLQTASPLVGTGVEKYVARDSGACLLAGGDGIVEDADANRVVVRYDEPGTDGFETGVGVYRLSKYKKSNQNTCFNQRALVLPGERVKKGDVLADGPSSEMGELALGKNVTIAFMPWRGYNFEDSILVNERLLKEDTFTSVHVEIFETMARDTKLGKEEITRDIPNIGDEALRNLDDSGIVRIGADVKAGDMLVGKVTPKGETMLSPEEKLLRAIFGEKAGDVKDSSLRVPPGIEGVVIDAKVFSRKGVDKDERSLMIEELEVERLNRDMDDELKSLKKGVRKELSALLVGRTAKSDIKDKEGNVLVKLGKKITDKALKEIDFFDLYGLDFSERKKYEDQINAIFSRYKNQAALVRTRYEGIVERMEKGDDLPPGVVKMVK
;
A
#
# COMPACT_ATOMS: atom_id res chain seq x y z
N GLU A 1 -8.81 -45.82 -11.66
CA GLU A 1 -7.88 -45.91 -12.80
C GLU A 1 -7.40 -44.54 -13.29
N GLU A 2 -8.29 -43.65 -13.77
CA GLU A 2 -7.93 -42.32 -14.31
C GLU A 2 -6.91 -41.57 -13.42
N LEU A 3 -7.20 -41.45 -12.12
CA LEU A 3 -6.31 -40.80 -11.16
C LEU A 3 -4.94 -41.51 -11.03
N LEU A 4 -4.88 -42.84 -11.12
CA LEU A 4 -3.58 -43.52 -11.02
C LEU A 4 -2.72 -43.28 -12.25
N ARG A 5 -3.31 -43.29 -13.44
CA ARG A 5 -2.62 -42.95 -14.70
C ARG A 5 -2.14 -41.49 -14.73
N GLU A 6 -2.87 -40.61 -14.06
CA GLU A 6 -2.53 -39.19 -13.97
C GLU A 6 -1.31 -38.92 -13.06
N PHE A 7 -1.18 -39.68 -11.97
CA PHE A 7 -0.13 -39.47 -10.95
C PHE A 7 1.09 -40.39 -11.11
N TYR A 8 0.96 -41.51 -11.81
CA TYR A 8 2.01 -42.52 -11.93
C TYR A 8 2.28 -42.89 -13.39
N GLN A 9 3.55 -43.15 -13.69
CA GLN A 9 3.92 -43.93 -14.86
C GLN A 9 3.61 -45.41 -14.62
N PHE A 10 3.40 -46.16 -15.70
CA PHE A 10 3.09 -47.58 -15.64
C PHE A 10 3.98 -48.38 -16.59
N ASP A 11 4.30 -49.60 -16.17
CA ASP A 11 4.91 -50.62 -17.01
C ASP A 11 3.83 -51.58 -17.50
N THR A 12 3.91 -52.01 -18.75
CA THR A 12 3.03 -53.05 -19.29
C THR A 12 3.70 -54.41 -19.16
N VAL A 13 2.99 -55.36 -18.57
CA VAL A 13 3.35 -56.78 -18.50
C VAL A 13 2.55 -57.51 -19.57
N GLU A 14 3.24 -58.27 -20.41
CA GLU A 14 2.67 -59.16 -21.43
C GLU A 14 2.87 -60.62 -21.01
N ILE A 15 1.84 -61.44 -21.18
CA ILE A 15 1.90 -62.89 -20.95
C ILE A 15 1.91 -63.58 -22.31
N ALA A 16 2.99 -64.29 -22.63
CA ALA A 16 3.11 -65.05 -23.88
C ALA A 16 3.74 -66.42 -23.62
N ASP A 17 3.11 -67.49 -24.11
CA ASP A 17 3.57 -68.88 -23.97
C ASP A 17 3.87 -69.30 -22.50
N GLY A 18 3.08 -68.81 -21.55
CA GLY A 18 3.27 -69.07 -20.11
C GLY A 18 4.46 -68.34 -19.48
N ARG A 19 5.08 -67.38 -20.18
CA ARG A 19 6.17 -66.52 -19.69
C ARG A 19 5.72 -65.08 -19.58
N LEU A 20 6.29 -64.37 -18.60
CA LEU A 20 5.99 -62.97 -18.30
C LEU A 20 7.07 -62.07 -18.91
N TYR A 21 6.65 -61.04 -19.63
CA TYR A 21 7.54 -60.06 -20.23
C TYR A 21 7.15 -58.66 -19.78
N LEU A 22 8.12 -57.83 -19.40
CA LEU A 22 7.92 -56.43 -19.08
C LEU A 22 8.40 -55.57 -20.25
N ARG A 23 7.54 -54.71 -20.76
CA ARG A 23 7.86 -53.82 -21.88
C ARG A 23 8.95 -52.83 -21.46
N PHE A 24 10.05 -52.79 -22.20
CA PHE A 24 11.19 -51.95 -21.86
C PHE A 24 10.90 -50.49 -22.21
N ASN A 25 10.98 -49.62 -21.21
CA ASN A 25 10.99 -48.17 -21.39
C ASN A 25 12.27 -47.60 -20.76
N PRO A 26 13.13 -46.91 -21.53
CA PRO A 26 14.41 -46.42 -21.04
C PRO A 26 14.28 -45.46 -19.86
N ASP A 27 13.16 -44.75 -19.71
CA ASP A 27 12.95 -43.78 -18.63
C ASP A 27 12.44 -44.43 -17.34
N THR A 28 11.51 -45.39 -17.41
CA THR A 28 10.95 -46.07 -16.21
C THR A 28 11.96 -47.04 -15.59
N PHE A 29 12.83 -47.64 -16.41
CA PHE A 29 13.85 -48.58 -15.95
C PHE A 29 15.07 -47.93 -15.30
N VAL A 30 15.29 -46.62 -15.41
CA VAL A 30 16.45 -45.98 -14.77
C VAL A 30 16.34 -46.11 -13.25
N GLY A 31 17.35 -46.72 -12.64
CA GLY A 31 17.41 -46.92 -11.20
C GLY A 31 16.81 -48.24 -10.70
N THR A 32 16.07 -48.99 -11.54
CA THR A 32 15.62 -50.34 -11.22
C THR A 32 16.74 -51.36 -11.41
N ARG A 33 16.57 -52.58 -10.87
CA ARG A 33 17.50 -53.69 -11.06
C ARG A 33 16.99 -54.59 -12.18
N LEU A 34 17.89 -55.06 -13.04
CA LEU A 34 17.51 -55.99 -14.11
C LEU A 34 17.01 -57.31 -13.51
N PRO A 35 15.79 -57.77 -13.86
CA PRO A 35 15.23 -59.02 -13.34
C PRO A 35 15.94 -60.25 -13.92
N ASN A 36 16.43 -60.17 -15.15
CA ASN A 36 17.20 -61.22 -15.83
C ASN A 36 18.38 -60.64 -16.64
N ASP A 37 19.25 -61.52 -17.13
CA ASP A 37 20.33 -61.16 -18.04
C ASP A 37 19.73 -60.67 -19.38
N VAL A 38 20.05 -59.44 -19.77
CA VAL A 38 19.57 -58.86 -21.04
C VAL A 38 20.62 -59.09 -22.11
N ILE A 39 20.26 -59.86 -23.13
CA ILE A 39 21.15 -60.25 -24.24
C ILE A 39 20.77 -59.44 -25.47
N ASN A 40 21.78 -58.94 -26.20
CA ASN A 40 21.58 -58.24 -27.45
C ASN A 40 21.08 -59.21 -28.55
N PRO A 41 19.94 -58.93 -29.20
CA PRO A 41 19.39 -59.78 -30.26
C PRO A 41 20.32 -59.89 -31.49
N LYS A 42 21.19 -58.90 -31.72
CA LYS A 42 22.04 -58.83 -32.93
C LYS A 42 23.37 -59.57 -32.83
N ASP A 43 23.97 -59.63 -31.64
CA ASP A 43 25.33 -60.17 -31.46
C ASP A 43 25.47 -61.20 -30.32
N GLY A 44 24.37 -61.51 -29.61
CA GLY A 44 24.34 -62.52 -28.55
C GLY A 44 25.12 -62.13 -27.28
N LYS A 45 25.61 -60.88 -27.18
CA LYS A 45 26.36 -60.42 -26.00
C LYS A 45 25.43 -59.95 -24.89
N VAL A 46 25.79 -60.27 -23.65
CA VAL A 46 25.10 -59.78 -22.45
C VAL A 46 25.33 -58.26 -22.32
N LEU A 47 24.26 -57.48 -22.45
CA LEU A 47 24.27 -56.02 -22.29
C LEU A 47 24.21 -55.62 -20.82
N GLY A 48 23.49 -56.37 -20.00
CA GLY A 48 23.39 -56.21 -18.55
C GLY A 48 23.05 -57.52 -17.86
N LYS A 49 23.70 -57.79 -16.71
CA LYS A 49 23.44 -59.00 -15.90
C LYS A 49 22.28 -58.78 -14.92
N LYS A 50 21.59 -59.85 -14.54
CA LYS A 50 20.59 -59.92 -13.47
C LYS A 50 21.09 -59.23 -12.20
N GLY A 51 20.22 -58.45 -11.57
CA GLY A 51 20.49 -57.68 -10.35
C GLY A 51 21.28 -56.39 -10.57
N ARG A 52 21.82 -56.13 -11.77
CA ARG A 52 22.54 -54.88 -12.05
C ARG A 52 21.56 -53.70 -12.08
N LYS A 53 21.89 -52.63 -11.35
CA LYS A 53 21.15 -51.37 -11.39
C LYS A 53 21.31 -50.70 -12.76
N VAL A 54 20.20 -50.30 -13.38
CA VAL A 54 20.19 -49.64 -14.68
C VAL A 54 20.58 -48.17 -14.51
N SER A 55 21.70 -47.76 -15.11
CA SER A 55 22.10 -46.36 -15.22
C SER A 55 21.57 -45.72 -16.50
N LYS A 56 21.51 -44.38 -16.59
CA LYS A 56 21.14 -43.67 -17.84
C LYS A 56 21.94 -44.14 -19.06
N ALA A 57 23.22 -44.46 -18.86
CA ALA A 57 24.10 -44.99 -19.90
C ALA A 57 23.71 -46.42 -20.31
N LEU A 58 23.33 -47.28 -19.36
CA LEU A 58 22.87 -48.63 -19.65
C LEU A 58 21.49 -48.61 -20.33
N ALA A 59 20.55 -47.80 -19.85
CA ALA A 59 19.23 -47.63 -20.47
C ALA A 59 19.34 -47.21 -21.95
N LYS A 60 20.15 -46.18 -22.26
CA LYS A 60 20.42 -45.77 -23.65
C LYS A 60 21.08 -46.87 -24.49
N ARG A 61 21.90 -47.75 -23.89
CA ARG A 61 22.52 -48.87 -24.60
C ARG A 61 21.51 -49.97 -24.91
N LEU A 62 20.59 -50.25 -24.00
CA LEU A 62 19.51 -51.21 -24.20
C LEU A 62 18.53 -50.72 -25.28
N ASP A 63 18.18 -49.44 -25.23
CA ASP A 63 17.34 -48.78 -26.24
C ASP A 63 17.98 -48.82 -27.64
N LYS A 64 19.26 -48.42 -27.77
CA LYS A 64 20.01 -48.52 -29.04
C LYS A 64 20.16 -49.96 -29.56
N ALA A 65 20.10 -50.96 -28.67
CA ALA A 65 20.16 -52.36 -29.07
C ALA A 65 18.81 -52.91 -29.57
N GLY A 66 17.73 -52.12 -29.48
CA GLY A 66 16.38 -52.51 -29.92
C GLY A 66 15.72 -53.51 -28.97
N ILE A 67 16.00 -53.42 -27.66
CA ILE A 67 15.33 -54.27 -26.67
C ILE A 67 13.92 -53.71 -26.43
N GLU A 68 12.89 -54.45 -26.84
CA GLU A 68 11.48 -54.04 -26.67
C GLU A 68 10.83 -54.63 -25.40
N LYS A 69 11.27 -55.82 -24.97
CA LYS A 69 10.73 -56.51 -23.78
C LYS A 69 11.80 -57.30 -23.04
N ILE A 70 11.62 -57.42 -21.72
CA ILE A 70 12.53 -58.14 -20.82
C ILE A 70 11.73 -59.22 -20.11
N GLU A 71 12.21 -60.47 -20.16
CA GLU A 71 11.59 -61.59 -19.45
C GLU A 71 11.73 -61.40 -17.93
N VAL A 72 10.65 -61.61 -17.18
CA VAL A 72 10.58 -61.44 -15.71
C VAL A 72 10.03 -62.71 -15.06
N GLN A 73 10.42 -62.96 -13.80
CA GLN A 73 9.84 -64.06 -13.03
C GLN A 73 8.62 -63.58 -12.24
N ALA A 74 7.71 -64.49 -11.87
CA ALA A 74 6.54 -64.13 -11.06
C ALA A 74 6.93 -63.46 -9.73
N GLU A 75 8.04 -63.89 -9.14
CA GLU A 75 8.64 -63.32 -7.92
C GLU A 75 9.00 -61.84 -8.08
N ASP A 76 9.39 -61.40 -9.28
CA ASP A 76 9.76 -60.00 -9.56
C ASP A 76 8.53 -59.07 -9.66
N LEU A 77 7.32 -59.64 -9.75
CA LEU A 77 6.05 -58.91 -9.84
C LEU A 77 5.27 -58.90 -8.52
N LEU A 78 5.71 -59.65 -7.51
CA LEU A 78 5.09 -59.64 -6.18
C LEU A 78 5.14 -58.24 -5.57
N ASP A 79 4.08 -57.88 -4.84
CA ASP A 79 3.87 -56.57 -4.22
C ASP A 79 3.77 -55.37 -5.19
N ARG A 80 3.93 -55.58 -6.51
CA ARG A 80 3.62 -54.55 -7.50
C ARG A 80 2.11 -54.34 -7.60
N ILE A 81 1.71 -53.13 -7.94
CA ILE A 81 0.33 -52.67 -7.85
C ILE A 81 -0.24 -52.48 -9.27
N PRO A 82 -1.36 -53.13 -9.64
CA PRO A 82 -2.06 -52.90 -10.91
C PRO A 82 -2.69 -51.51 -10.98
N VAL A 83 -2.69 -50.92 -12.18
CA VAL A 83 -3.27 -49.59 -12.46
C VAL A 83 -4.80 -49.62 -12.48
N SER A 84 -5.36 -50.72 -12.99
CA SER A 84 -6.78 -50.95 -13.17
C SER A 84 -7.17 -52.31 -12.61
N ASP A 85 -8.47 -52.51 -12.41
CA ASP A 85 -9.01 -53.83 -12.13
C ASP A 85 -8.73 -54.75 -13.31
N ILE A 86 -8.29 -55.98 -13.02
CA ILE A 86 -8.04 -57.01 -14.04
C ILE A 86 -9.18 -58.02 -13.97
N LEU A 87 -9.96 -58.08 -15.04
CA LEU A 87 -11.15 -58.93 -15.16
C LEU A 87 -10.86 -60.13 -16.07
N HIS A 88 -11.49 -61.26 -15.80
CA HIS A 88 -11.42 -62.44 -16.65
C HIS A 88 -12.09 -62.15 -18.02
N PRO A 89 -11.47 -62.48 -19.16
CA PRO A 89 -11.98 -62.09 -20.49
C PRO A 89 -13.37 -62.67 -20.81
N GLU A 90 -13.61 -63.93 -20.44
CA GLU A 90 -14.89 -64.61 -20.74
C GLU A 90 -15.97 -64.44 -19.66
N THR A 91 -15.62 -64.48 -18.37
CA THR A 91 -16.60 -64.42 -17.26
C THR A 91 -16.83 -62.99 -16.75
N GLY A 92 -15.87 -62.09 -16.98
CA GLY A 92 -15.89 -60.73 -16.42
C GLY A 92 -15.75 -60.70 -14.90
N GLU A 93 -15.32 -61.78 -14.25
CA GLU A 93 -15.03 -61.84 -12.81
C GLU A 93 -13.74 -61.09 -12.48
N LEU A 94 -13.67 -60.47 -11.30
CA LEU A 94 -12.49 -59.74 -10.84
C LEU A 94 -11.37 -60.70 -10.41
N VAL A 95 -10.27 -60.72 -11.16
CA VAL A 95 -9.10 -61.58 -10.88
C VAL A 95 -8.11 -60.88 -9.96
N ALA A 96 -7.87 -59.58 -10.19
CA ALA A 96 -7.04 -58.74 -9.33
C ALA A 96 -7.60 -57.31 -9.27
N ALA A 97 -7.70 -56.76 -8.06
CA ALA A 97 -8.17 -55.40 -7.85
C ALA A 97 -7.10 -54.37 -8.22
N GLY A 98 -7.52 -53.30 -8.88
CA GLY A 98 -6.68 -52.14 -9.14
C GLY A 98 -6.29 -51.44 -7.85
N ASN A 99 -5.06 -50.93 -7.79
CA ASN A 99 -4.47 -50.28 -6.62
C ASN A 99 -4.21 -51.18 -5.39
N GLU A 100 -4.32 -52.50 -5.53
CA GLU A 100 -3.95 -53.47 -4.49
C GLU A 100 -2.67 -54.24 -4.88
N PRO A 101 -1.80 -54.61 -3.93
CA PRO A 101 -0.57 -55.33 -4.24
C PRO A 101 -0.87 -56.74 -4.76
N LEU A 102 -0.14 -57.17 -5.79
CA LEU A 102 -0.24 -58.52 -6.34
C LEU A 102 0.30 -59.56 -5.36
N THR A 103 -0.52 -60.58 -5.11
CA THR A 103 -0.16 -61.77 -4.32
C THR A 103 0.15 -62.96 -5.22
N GLU A 104 0.81 -63.99 -4.68
CA GLU A 104 1.05 -65.24 -5.43
C GLU A 104 -0.24 -65.88 -5.96
N SER A 105 -1.34 -65.81 -5.20
CA SER A 105 -2.65 -66.29 -5.63
C SER A 105 -3.19 -65.48 -6.81
N SER A 106 -3.06 -64.15 -6.77
CA SER A 106 -3.51 -63.28 -7.84
C SER A 106 -2.74 -63.53 -9.13
N LEU A 107 -1.42 -63.70 -9.05
CA LEU A 107 -0.57 -63.98 -10.23
C LEU A 107 -0.89 -65.32 -10.88
N LYS A 108 -1.15 -66.38 -10.10
CA LYS A 108 -1.59 -67.68 -10.65
C LYS A 108 -2.94 -67.55 -11.34
N ALA A 109 -3.90 -66.86 -10.71
CA ALA A 109 -5.21 -66.63 -11.29
C ALA A 109 -5.14 -65.82 -12.59
N LEU A 110 -4.22 -64.84 -12.70
CA LEU A 110 -4.00 -64.07 -13.93
C LEU A 110 -3.50 -64.94 -15.10
N VAL A 111 -2.62 -65.91 -14.81
CA VAL A 111 -2.09 -66.85 -15.82
C VAL A 111 -3.15 -67.89 -16.21
N GLU A 112 -3.92 -68.42 -15.23
CA GLU A 112 -5.00 -69.38 -15.46
C GLU A 112 -6.18 -68.76 -16.23
N ALA A 113 -6.50 -67.49 -15.97
CA ALA A 113 -7.54 -66.73 -16.66
C ALA A 113 -7.17 -66.30 -18.10
N GLY A 114 -5.93 -66.57 -18.55
CA GLY A 114 -5.50 -66.26 -19.91
C GLY A 114 -5.42 -64.76 -20.23
N ILE A 115 -4.99 -63.92 -19.28
CA ILE A 115 -4.85 -62.48 -19.50
C ILE A 115 -3.65 -62.18 -20.41
N ASP A 116 -3.87 -61.51 -21.55
CA ASP A 116 -2.81 -61.18 -22.51
C ASP A 116 -1.81 -60.13 -21.99
N SER A 117 -2.31 -59.07 -21.35
CA SER A 117 -1.47 -58.01 -20.79
C SER A 117 -2.16 -57.19 -19.71
N PHE A 118 -1.38 -56.58 -18.82
CA PHE A 118 -1.88 -55.65 -17.79
C PHE A 118 -0.82 -54.60 -17.41
N ASN A 119 -1.26 -53.51 -16.79
CA ASN A 119 -0.39 -52.38 -16.42
C ASN A 119 -0.11 -52.34 -14.92
N LEU A 120 1.16 -52.14 -14.55
CA LEU A 120 1.64 -52.01 -13.18
C LEU A 120 2.19 -50.61 -12.90
N LEU A 121 1.92 -50.07 -11.71
CA LEU A 121 2.50 -48.79 -11.28
C LEU A 121 4.02 -48.89 -11.16
N VAL A 122 4.71 -47.81 -11.58
CA VAL A 122 6.16 -47.64 -11.40
C VAL A 122 6.41 -46.92 -10.08
N ILE A 123 6.81 -47.67 -9.05
CA ILE A 123 7.12 -47.14 -7.72
C ILE A 123 8.53 -47.60 -7.35
N ASN A 124 9.45 -46.64 -7.30
CA ASN A 124 10.88 -46.93 -7.11
C ASN A 124 11.40 -46.53 -5.72
N GLY A 125 10.56 -45.93 -4.86
CA GLY A 125 10.88 -45.53 -3.48
C GLY A 125 11.94 -44.44 -3.32
N VAL A 126 12.64 -44.08 -4.40
CA VAL A 126 13.70 -43.05 -4.45
C VAL A 126 13.23 -41.82 -5.22
N SER A 127 12.62 -42.01 -6.39
CA SER A 127 12.17 -40.91 -7.27
C SER A 127 10.65 -40.78 -7.38
N VAL A 128 9.91 -41.83 -7.00
CA VAL A 128 8.45 -41.90 -7.06
C VAL A 128 7.96 -42.66 -5.82
N SER A 129 7.15 -42.00 -4.99
CA SER A 129 6.58 -42.60 -3.77
C SER A 129 5.20 -43.23 -3.98
N ASP A 130 4.86 -44.22 -3.15
CA ASP A 130 3.53 -44.84 -3.11
C ASP A 130 2.46 -44.01 -2.35
N ALA A 131 2.76 -42.73 -2.11
CA ALA A 131 1.95 -41.87 -1.24
C ALA A 131 0.50 -41.71 -1.73
N PHE A 132 0.32 -41.47 -3.03
CA PHE A 132 -1.02 -41.27 -3.61
C PHE A 132 -1.80 -42.58 -3.66
N SER A 133 -1.16 -43.68 -4.06
CA SER A 133 -1.73 -45.04 -4.02
C SER A 133 -2.24 -45.41 -2.61
N LYS A 134 -1.41 -45.19 -1.58
CA LYS A 134 -1.78 -45.42 -0.17
C LYS A 134 -2.93 -44.54 0.29
N THR A 135 -2.98 -43.28 -0.13
CA THR A 135 -4.09 -42.37 0.21
C THR A 135 -5.39 -42.88 -0.37
N LEU A 136 -5.40 -43.29 -1.65
CA LEU A 136 -6.58 -43.89 -2.27
C LEU A 136 -7.03 -45.15 -1.54
N ASN A 137 -6.11 -45.99 -1.03
CA ASN A 137 -6.47 -47.22 -0.30
C ASN A 137 -7.08 -46.94 1.09
N LYS A 138 -6.84 -45.77 1.67
CA LYS A 138 -7.49 -45.32 2.90
C LYS A 138 -8.84 -44.65 2.67
N ASP A 139 -9.19 -44.35 1.41
CA ASP A 139 -10.45 -43.70 1.09
C ASP A 139 -11.63 -44.67 1.24
N LEU A 140 -12.56 -44.31 2.12
CA LEU A 140 -13.75 -45.10 2.44
C LEU A 140 -14.89 -44.91 1.43
N LEU A 141 -14.73 -44.02 0.46
CA LEU A 141 -15.78 -43.67 -0.50
C LEU A 141 -15.84 -44.56 -1.75
N ARG A 142 -15.01 -45.61 -1.80
CA ARG A 142 -15.00 -46.59 -2.91
C ARG A 142 -16.30 -47.38 -2.96
N VAL A 143 -16.71 -47.76 -4.17
CA VAL A 143 -17.77 -48.74 -4.39
C VAL A 143 -17.16 -50.12 -4.16
N GLY A 144 -17.72 -50.88 -3.20
CA GLY A 144 -17.25 -52.24 -2.90
C GLY A 144 -17.58 -53.22 -4.03
N VAL A 145 -16.97 -54.42 -3.97
CA VAL A 145 -17.15 -55.47 -4.99
C VAL A 145 -18.63 -55.87 -5.15
N GLN A 146 -19.33 -56.05 -4.03
CA GLN A 146 -20.77 -56.40 -4.01
C GLN A 146 -21.65 -55.32 -4.65
N GLU A 147 -21.44 -54.05 -4.28
CA GLU A 147 -22.22 -52.95 -4.84
C GLU A 147 -21.94 -52.77 -6.35
N ARG A 148 -20.72 -53.10 -6.80
CA ARG A 148 -20.37 -53.13 -8.23
C ARG A 148 -21.13 -54.21 -9.00
N GLU A 149 -21.24 -55.41 -8.44
CA GLU A 149 -22.02 -56.50 -9.03
C GLU A 149 -23.50 -56.17 -9.10
N GLU A 150 -24.05 -55.52 -8.06
CA GLU A 150 -25.45 -55.04 -8.06
C GLU A 150 -25.71 -54.04 -9.19
N ILE A 151 -24.82 -53.06 -9.37
CA ILE A 151 -24.95 -52.07 -10.47
C ILE A 151 -24.83 -52.77 -11.82
N ARG A 152 -23.90 -53.72 -11.97
CA ARG A 152 -23.72 -54.48 -13.21
C ARG A 152 -24.97 -55.27 -13.57
N GLN A 153 -25.54 -56.01 -12.62
CA GLN A 153 -26.78 -56.77 -12.84
C GLN A 153 -27.96 -55.86 -13.21
N GLN A 154 -28.02 -54.68 -12.59
CA GLN A 154 -29.03 -53.67 -12.93
C GLN A 154 -28.89 -53.22 -14.39
N LEU A 155 -27.68 -52.85 -14.82
CA LEU A 155 -27.43 -52.39 -16.20
C LEU A 155 -27.61 -53.50 -17.24
N GLU A 156 -27.25 -54.75 -16.91
CA GLU A 156 -27.54 -55.92 -17.74
C GLU A 156 -29.06 -56.13 -17.92
N SER A 157 -29.85 -55.87 -16.88
CA SER A 157 -31.32 -55.93 -16.95
C SER A 157 -31.94 -54.82 -17.81
N GLU A 158 -31.21 -53.72 -18.01
CA GLU A 158 -31.59 -52.59 -18.88
C GLU A 158 -31.22 -52.85 -20.36
N GLY A 159 -30.65 -54.02 -20.68
CA GLY A 159 -30.37 -54.48 -22.05
C GLY A 159 -28.99 -54.09 -22.59
N LEU A 160 -28.10 -53.55 -21.75
CA LEU A 160 -26.72 -53.23 -22.11
C LEU A 160 -25.86 -54.51 -22.13
N SER A 161 -24.98 -54.64 -23.12
CA SER A 161 -24.06 -55.78 -23.22
C SER A 161 -22.73 -55.39 -23.87
N GLY A 162 -21.67 -56.16 -23.60
CA GLY A 162 -20.33 -55.90 -24.14
C GLY A 162 -19.73 -54.57 -23.65
N ASP A 163 -19.10 -53.82 -24.56
CA ASP A 163 -18.39 -52.58 -24.23
C ASP A 163 -19.34 -51.48 -23.69
N GLU A 164 -20.58 -51.41 -24.18
CA GLU A 164 -21.58 -50.43 -23.72
C GLU A 164 -21.94 -50.60 -22.24
N LEU A 165 -22.02 -51.86 -21.78
CA LEU A 165 -22.25 -52.19 -20.37
C LEU A 165 -21.07 -51.73 -19.51
N GLN A 166 -19.86 -51.88 -20.01
CA GLN A 166 -18.63 -51.57 -19.28
C GLN A 166 -18.44 -50.06 -19.13
N GLU A 167 -18.75 -49.30 -20.18
CA GLU A 167 -18.76 -47.83 -20.14
C GLU A 167 -19.86 -47.30 -19.19
N ALA A 168 -21.08 -47.83 -19.28
CA ALA A 168 -22.19 -47.44 -18.43
C ALA A 168 -21.91 -47.73 -16.94
N LEU A 169 -21.36 -48.91 -16.64
CA LEU A 169 -20.96 -49.31 -15.29
C LEU A 169 -19.89 -48.37 -14.73
N ALA A 170 -18.86 -48.05 -15.53
CA ALA A 170 -17.81 -47.13 -15.12
C ALA A 170 -18.36 -45.72 -14.82
N GLN A 171 -19.29 -45.23 -15.64
CA GLN A 171 -19.92 -43.93 -15.46
C GLN A 171 -20.82 -43.87 -14.21
N GLU A 172 -21.66 -44.88 -13.99
CA GLU A 172 -22.54 -44.95 -12.80
C GLU A 172 -21.74 -45.03 -11.49
N ILE A 173 -20.65 -45.81 -11.47
CA ILE A 173 -19.73 -45.87 -10.33
C ILE A 173 -19.11 -44.49 -10.08
N LYS A 174 -18.66 -43.81 -11.13
CA LYS A 174 -18.05 -42.48 -11.04
C LYS A 174 -19.02 -41.46 -10.44
N ASP A 175 -20.28 -41.48 -10.86
CA ASP A 175 -21.30 -40.54 -10.39
C ASP A 175 -21.72 -40.83 -8.93
N ARG A 176 -21.82 -42.10 -8.53
CA ARG A 176 -22.06 -42.48 -7.13
C ARG A 176 -20.92 -42.06 -6.20
N VAL A 177 -19.67 -42.33 -6.58
CA VAL A 177 -18.49 -41.93 -5.79
C VAL A 177 -18.43 -40.41 -5.67
N ARG A 178 -18.67 -39.68 -6.77
CA ARG A 178 -18.71 -38.21 -6.76
C ARG A 178 -19.76 -37.67 -5.80
N THR A 179 -20.97 -38.22 -5.85
CA THR A 179 -22.08 -37.80 -4.99
C THR A 179 -21.77 -38.07 -3.52
N ARG A 180 -21.24 -39.26 -3.20
CA ARG A 180 -20.79 -39.61 -1.84
C ARG A 180 -19.69 -38.67 -1.34
N ALA A 181 -18.72 -38.35 -2.19
CA ALA A 181 -17.63 -37.43 -1.84
C ALA A 181 -18.14 -36.02 -1.54
N GLN A 182 -19.04 -35.49 -2.37
CA GLN A 182 -19.65 -34.17 -2.14
C GLN A 182 -20.45 -34.13 -0.82
N ILE A 183 -21.23 -35.18 -0.54
CA ILE A 183 -21.98 -35.33 0.72
C ILE A 183 -21.04 -35.36 1.92
N GLU A 184 -19.94 -36.11 1.83
CA GLU A 184 -18.96 -36.22 2.92
C GLU A 184 -18.22 -34.89 3.16
N ILE A 185 -17.85 -34.17 2.10
CA ILE A 185 -17.29 -32.81 2.19
C ILE A 185 -18.29 -31.86 2.87
N TYR A 186 -19.56 -31.89 2.44
CA TYR A 186 -20.60 -31.06 3.05
C TYR A 186 -20.79 -31.38 4.53
N ARG A 187 -20.85 -32.67 4.90
CA ARG A 187 -21.02 -33.12 6.29
C ARG A 187 -19.86 -32.65 7.18
N ARG A 188 -18.61 -32.68 6.69
CA ARG A 188 -17.44 -32.22 7.45
C ARG A 188 -17.43 -30.71 7.68
N LEU A 189 -17.81 -29.92 6.66
CA LEU A 189 -17.83 -28.47 6.76
C LEU A 189 -19.09 -27.94 7.47
N ARG A 190 -20.21 -28.67 7.39
CA ARG A 190 -21.50 -28.34 8.00
C ARG A 190 -22.10 -29.54 8.72
N PRO A 191 -21.55 -29.91 9.90
CA PRO A 191 -21.99 -31.09 10.63
C PRO A 191 -23.44 -31.00 11.13
N SER A 192 -23.99 -29.79 11.27
CA SER A 192 -25.32 -29.54 11.83
C SER A 192 -26.47 -29.63 10.82
N SER A 193 -26.19 -29.62 9.51
CA SER A 193 -27.23 -29.59 8.47
C SER A 193 -27.31 -30.94 7.74
N PRO A 194 -28.52 -31.48 7.48
CA PRO A 194 -28.65 -32.73 6.74
C PRO A 194 -28.13 -32.55 5.30
N PRO A 195 -27.24 -33.44 4.82
CA PRO A 195 -26.76 -33.37 3.44
C PRO A 195 -27.77 -34.00 2.49
N THR A 196 -28.25 -33.25 1.51
CA THR A 196 -28.87 -33.82 0.31
C THR A 196 -27.90 -33.72 -0.86
N PRO A 197 -27.95 -34.62 -1.86
CA PRO A 197 -27.06 -34.59 -3.03
C PRO A 197 -27.01 -33.21 -3.71
N GLU A 198 -28.18 -32.63 -3.96
CA GLU A 198 -28.33 -31.33 -4.63
C GLU A 198 -27.69 -30.18 -3.82
N VAL A 199 -27.93 -30.14 -2.52
CA VAL A 199 -27.37 -29.10 -1.64
C VAL A 199 -25.85 -29.26 -1.51
N ALA A 200 -25.36 -30.50 -1.42
CA ALA A 200 -23.94 -30.79 -1.34
C ALA A 200 -23.21 -30.39 -2.62
N GLN A 201 -23.77 -30.73 -3.79
CA GLN A 201 -23.23 -30.33 -5.09
C GLN A 201 -23.21 -28.81 -5.24
N ALA A 202 -24.34 -28.13 -5.02
CA ALA A 202 -24.42 -26.68 -5.13
C ALA A 202 -23.48 -25.97 -4.14
N PHE A 203 -23.29 -26.53 -2.95
CA PHE A 203 -22.33 -26.01 -1.97
C PHE A 203 -20.89 -26.19 -2.42
N PHE A 204 -20.54 -27.36 -2.98
CA PHE A 204 -19.20 -27.64 -3.49
C PHE A 204 -18.84 -26.74 -4.68
N ASP A 205 -19.76 -26.54 -5.62
CA ASP A 205 -19.55 -25.65 -6.76
C ASP A 205 -19.32 -24.20 -6.29
N LYS A 206 -20.08 -23.75 -5.29
CA LYS A 206 -19.91 -22.44 -4.65
C LYS A 206 -18.62 -22.28 -3.84
N LEU A 207 -17.92 -23.35 -3.47
CA LEU A 207 -16.70 -23.20 -2.66
C LEU A 207 -15.51 -22.69 -3.48
N PHE A 208 -15.36 -23.17 -4.72
CA PHE A 208 -14.13 -22.96 -5.50
C PHE A 208 -14.36 -22.51 -6.95
N PHE A 209 -15.54 -22.79 -7.52
CA PHE A 209 -15.82 -22.64 -8.95
C PHE A 209 -16.81 -21.50 -9.26
N ASP A 210 -17.43 -20.89 -8.25
CA ASP A 210 -18.35 -19.77 -8.41
C ASP A 210 -17.62 -18.42 -8.21
N PRO A 211 -17.61 -17.53 -9.22
CA PRO A 211 -16.95 -16.21 -9.14
C PRO A 211 -17.54 -15.26 -8.09
N SER A 212 -18.76 -15.51 -7.61
CA SER A 212 -19.41 -14.66 -6.61
C SER A 212 -18.88 -14.90 -5.19
N THR A 213 -18.38 -16.11 -4.93
CA THR A 213 -17.92 -16.55 -3.60
C THR A 213 -16.41 -16.79 -3.54
N TYR A 214 -15.77 -17.08 -4.67
CA TYR A 214 -14.34 -17.37 -4.74
C TYR A 214 -13.64 -16.54 -5.82
N ASP A 215 -12.56 -15.86 -5.43
CA ASP A 215 -11.79 -14.98 -6.30
C ASP A 215 -10.31 -15.04 -5.93
N LEU A 216 -9.49 -15.61 -6.81
CA LEU A 216 -8.03 -15.67 -6.65
C LEU A 216 -7.37 -14.29 -6.80
N SER A 217 -8.07 -13.29 -7.33
CA SER A 217 -7.51 -12.09 -7.94
C SER A 217 -6.57 -12.40 -9.11
N GLU A 218 -6.24 -11.37 -9.90
CA GLU A 218 -5.29 -11.48 -11.01
C GLU A 218 -3.92 -11.99 -10.54
N VAL A 219 -3.49 -11.54 -9.35
CA VAL A 219 -2.21 -11.93 -8.76
C VAL A 219 -2.20 -13.40 -8.37
N GLY A 220 -3.29 -13.90 -7.75
CA GLY A 220 -3.36 -15.30 -7.35
C GLY A 220 -3.33 -16.23 -8.56
N ARG A 221 -4.10 -15.89 -9.61
CA ARG A 221 -4.08 -16.61 -10.89
C ARG A 221 -2.69 -16.59 -11.53
N TYR A 222 -2.06 -15.41 -11.64
CA TYR A 222 -0.69 -15.27 -12.15
C TYR A 222 0.31 -16.16 -11.39
N LYS A 223 0.23 -16.19 -10.06
CA LYS A 223 1.13 -17.02 -9.24
C LYS A 223 0.91 -18.51 -9.44
N ILE A 224 -0.34 -18.97 -9.47
CA ILE A 224 -0.66 -20.38 -9.71
C ILE A 224 -0.13 -20.81 -11.08
N ASN A 225 -0.38 -19.99 -12.10
CA ASN A 225 0.10 -20.23 -13.45
C ASN A 225 1.62 -20.33 -13.52
N ALA A 226 2.33 -19.34 -12.98
CA ALA A 226 3.79 -19.32 -12.97
C ALA A 226 4.38 -20.51 -12.18
N LYS A 227 3.72 -20.92 -11.09
CA LYS A 227 4.21 -21.99 -10.21
C LYS A 227 3.98 -23.38 -10.79
N LEU A 228 2.79 -23.62 -11.35
CA LEU A 228 2.36 -24.90 -11.90
C LEU A 228 2.72 -25.05 -13.39
N GLY A 229 3.13 -23.97 -14.06
CA GLY A 229 3.40 -23.97 -15.49
C GLY A 229 2.13 -24.06 -16.33
N LEU A 230 1.07 -23.36 -15.91
CA LEU A 230 -0.24 -23.34 -16.57
C LEU A 230 -0.42 -22.05 -17.38
N ASP A 231 -1.07 -22.16 -18.55
CA ASP A 231 -1.33 -21.03 -19.46
C ASP A 231 -2.78 -20.51 -19.40
N THR A 232 -3.48 -20.75 -18.29
CA THR A 232 -4.86 -20.29 -18.07
C THR A 232 -4.95 -18.77 -18.12
N SER A 233 -5.99 -18.20 -18.76
CA SER A 233 -6.15 -16.74 -18.80
C SER A 233 -6.20 -16.11 -17.39
N ILE A 234 -5.58 -14.93 -17.24
CA ILE A 234 -5.57 -14.15 -16.00
C ILE A 234 -6.99 -13.72 -15.59
N ASP A 235 -7.91 -13.61 -16.55
CA ASP A 235 -9.31 -13.28 -16.31
C ASP A 235 -10.07 -14.39 -15.60
N HIS A 236 -9.57 -15.63 -15.66
CA HIS A 236 -10.20 -16.78 -15.01
C HIS A 236 -9.78 -16.86 -13.53
N ARG A 237 -10.55 -16.22 -12.65
CA ARG A 237 -10.18 -16.04 -11.22
C ARG A 237 -10.70 -17.12 -10.27
N THR A 238 -11.52 -18.07 -10.74
CA THR A 238 -11.94 -19.26 -9.98
C THR A 238 -10.89 -20.37 -10.10
N LEU A 239 -10.90 -21.37 -9.22
CA LEU A 239 -10.04 -22.55 -9.40
C LEU A 239 -10.58 -23.44 -10.52
N THR A 240 -9.67 -24.08 -11.25
CA THR A 240 -9.98 -25.12 -12.24
C THR A 240 -9.63 -26.50 -11.69
N LYS A 241 -10.11 -27.57 -12.33
CA LYS A 241 -9.76 -28.92 -11.91
C LYS A 241 -8.28 -29.20 -12.14
N GLU A 242 -7.75 -28.66 -13.24
CA GLU A 242 -6.37 -28.72 -13.65
C GLU A 242 -5.45 -28.07 -12.60
N ASP A 243 -5.84 -26.92 -12.04
CA ASP A 243 -5.10 -26.26 -10.95
C ASP A 243 -4.93 -27.18 -9.74
N ILE A 244 -6.00 -27.90 -9.37
CA ILE A 244 -6.01 -28.80 -8.21
C ILE A 244 -5.13 -30.02 -8.50
N ILE A 245 -5.27 -30.64 -9.68
CA ILE A 245 -4.50 -31.82 -10.07
C ILE A 245 -3.00 -31.49 -10.12
N GLU A 246 -2.60 -30.43 -10.83
CA GLU A 246 -1.19 -30.02 -10.90
C GLU A 246 -0.66 -29.56 -9.55
N GLY A 247 -1.50 -28.93 -8.71
CA GLY A 247 -1.15 -28.60 -7.33
C GLY A 247 -0.80 -29.83 -6.48
N VAL A 248 -1.61 -30.89 -6.56
CA VAL A 248 -1.34 -32.15 -5.85
C VAL A 248 -0.11 -32.86 -6.45
N LYS A 249 0.07 -32.86 -7.78
CA LYS A 249 1.29 -33.40 -8.41
C LYS A 249 2.54 -32.65 -7.94
N TYR A 250 2.47 -31.33 -7.85
CA TYR A 250 3.57 -30.50 -7.33
C TYR A 250 3.92 -30.90 -5.89
N LEU A 251 2.92 -31.11 -5.03
CA LEU A 251 3.11 -31.56 -3.66
C LEU A 251 3.75 -32.96 -3.57
N VAL A 252 3.35 -33.89 -4.43
CA VAL A 252 3.97 -35.23 -4.52
C VAL A 252 5.44 -35.11 -4.95
N ARG A 253 5.74 -34.25 -5.94
CA ARG A 253 7.13 -34.00 -6.37
C ARG A 253 8.01 -33.42 -5.27
N ILE A 254 7.47 -32.58 -4.38
CA ILE A 254 8.19 -32.11 -3.18
C ILE A 254 8.49 -33.30 -2.25
N LYS A 255 7.47 -34.13 -1.97
CA LYS A 255 7.64 -35.30 -1.12
C LYS A 255 8.68 -36.28 -1.66
N ASP A 256 8.74 -36.42 -2.98
CA ASP A 256 9.70 -37.27 -3.68
C ASP A 256 11.11 -36.65 -3.78
N GLY A 257 11.31 -35.42 -3.27
CA GLY A 257 12.60 -34.72 -3.29
C GLY A 257 13.02 -34.23 -4.68
N LEU A 258 12.09 -34.16 -5.63
CA LEU A 258 12.34 -33.66 -6.99
C LEU A 258 12.25 -32.13 -7.09
N LYS A 259 11.61 -31.49 -6.09
CA LYS A 259 11.50 -30.05 -5.96
C LYS A 259 11.64 -29.64 -4.49
N ASP A 260 12.19 -28.46 -4.27
CA ASP A 260 12.27 -27.87 -2.94
C ASP A 260 10.95 -27.23 -2.52
N GLY A 261 10.79 -27.07 -1.20
CA GLY A 261 9.69 -26.33 -0.60
C GLY A 261 9.83 -24.82 -0.85
N ASP A 262 8.71 -24.11 -0.72
CA ASP A 262 8.70 -22.66 -0.87
C ASP A 262 9.08 -21.98 0.43
N ASP A 263 9.96 -20.98 0.32
CA ASP A 263 10.24 -20.06 1.42
C ASP A 263 9.14 -18.97 1.49
N ILE A 264 8.42 -18.94 2.62
CA ILE A 264 7.36 -17.97 2.88
C ILE A 264 7.88 -16.52 3.05
N ASP A 265 9.16 -16.37 3.40
CA ASP A 265 9.81 -15.09 3.68
C ASP A 265 10.37 -14.43 2.41
N HIS A 266 10.55 -15.21 1.35
CA HIS A 266 10.93 -14.70 0.04
C HIS A 266 9.93 -13.61 -0.45
N LEU A 267 10.42 -12.43 -0.85
CA LEU A 267 9.54 -11.32 -1.30
C LEU A 267 8.75 -11.60 -2.59
N GLY A 268 9.05 -12.69 -3.31
CA GLY A 268 8.18 -13.23 -4.36
C GLY A 268 6.89 -13.86 -3.82
N ASN A 269 6.86 -14.20 -2.54
CA ASN A 269 5.74 -14.81 -1.83
C ASN A 269 4.97 -13.85 -0.92
N ARG A 270 5.55 -12.67 -0.67
CA ARG A 270 4.93 -11.59 0.08
C ARG A 270 4.57 -10.44 -0.85
N ARG A 271 3.37 -9.87 -0.70
CA ARG A 271 2.95 -8.69 -1.45
C ARG A 271 2.52 -7.58 -0.51
N VAL A 272 2.78 -6.35 -0.94
CA VAL A 272 2.31 -5.13 -0.29
C VAL A 272 0.89 -4.86 -0.79
N ARG A 273 -0.05 -4.75 0.15
CA ARG A 273 -1.40 -4.26 -0.16
C ARG A 273 -1.39 -2.75 -0.12
N THR A 274 -1.83 -2.11 -1.20
CA THR A 274 -1.93 -0.65 -1.25
C THR A 274 -3.17 -0.16 -0.51
N VAL A 275 -3.20 1.12 -0.16
CA VAL A 275 -4.40 1.75 0.45
C VAL A 275 -5.61 1.60 -0.48
N GLY A 276 -5.42 1.73 -1.80
CA GLY A 276 -6.48 1.55 -2.79
C GLY A 276 -7.12 0.17 -2.72
N GLU A 277 -6.32 -0.89 -2.72
CA GLU A 277 -6.79 -2.28 -2.63
C GLU A 277 -7.53 -2.55 -1.30
N LEU A 278 -7.01 -2.04 -0.18
CA LEU A 278 -7.65 -2.21 1.13
C LEU A 278 -9.02 -1.50 1.18
N VAL A 279 -9.10 -0.28 0.67
CA VAL A 279 -10.34 0.49 0.61
C VAL A 279 -11.33 -0.14 -0.36
N GLU A 280 -10.87 -0.64 -1.51
CA GLU A 280 -11.68 -1.35 -2.49
C GLU A 280 -12.36 -2.58 -1.85
N ASN A 281 -11.62 -3.37 -1.07
CA ASN A 281 -12.17 -4.52 -0.37
C ASN A 281 -13.27 -4.11 0.63
N GLN A 282 -13.04 -3.05 1.41
CA GLN A 282 -14.06 -2.54 2.35
C GLN A 282 -15.27 -1.97 1.63
N TYR A 283 -15.05 -1.31 0.49
CA TYR A 283 -16.11 -0.80 -0.37
C TYR A 283 -16.94 -1.95 -0.95
N ARG A 284 -16.30 -3.01 -1.47
CA ARG A 284 -16.93 -4.22 -1.98
C ARG A 284 -17.77 -4.90 -0.90
N MET A 285 -17.26 -5.02 0.33
CA MET A 285 -18.04 -5.53 1.46
C MET A 285 -19.28 -4.66 1.75
N GLY A 286 -19.14 -3.34 1.68
CA GLY A 286 -20.26 -2.39 1.79
C GLY A 286 -21.30 -2.59 0.69
N LEU A 287 -20.86 -2.80 -0.55
CA LEU A 287 -21.73 -3.07 -1.70
C LEU A 287 -22.46 -4.41 -1.58
N VAL A 288 -21.79 -5.48 -1.16
CA VAL A 288 -22.44 -6.80 -0.97
C VAL A 288 -23.56 -6.71 0.09
N ARG A 289 -23.34 -5.95 1.17
CA ARG A 289 -24.40 -5.69 2.17
C ARG A 289 -25.56 -4.89 1.56
N MET A 290 -25.25 -3.89 0.74
CA MET A 290 -26.27 -3.08 0.05
C MET A 290 -27.06 -3.93 -0.96
N GLU A 291 -26.38 -4.74 -1.77
CA GLU A 291 -26.97 -5.65 -2.74
C GLU A 291 -27.96 -6.61 -2.09
N ARG A 292 -27.57 -7.20 -0.94
CA ARG A 292 -28.47 -8.06 -0.17
C ARG A 292 -29.72 -7.31 0.29
N ALA A 293 -29.57 -6.10 0.83
CA ALA A 293 -30.70 -5.28 1.27
C ALA A 293 -31.62 -4.88 0.10
N ILE A 294 -31.05 -4.59 -1.08
CA ILE A 294 -31.80 -4.30 -2.31
C ILE A 294 -32.57 -5.56 -2.75
N LYS A 295 -31.92 -6.73 -2.83
CA LYS A 295 -32.56 -8.00 -3.20
C LYS A 295 -33.72 -8.35 -2.26
N GLU A 296 -33.53 -8.18 -0.95
CA GLU A 296 -34.59 -8.40 0.05
C GLU A 296 -35.77 -7.42 -0.15
N ARG A 297 -35.50 -6.13 -0.39
CA ARG A 297 -36.55 -5.12 -0.64
C ARG A 297 -37.31 -5.37 -1.94
N MET A 298 -36.61 -5.70 -3.03
CA MET A 298 -37.21 -6.02 -4.33
C MET A 298 -38.10 -7.26 -4.29
N THR A 299 -37.84 -8.19 -3.36
CA THR A 299 -38.67 -9.39 -3.19
C THR A 299 -39.97 -9.10 -2.42
N LEU A 300 -39.94 -8.10 -1.53
CA LEU A 300 -41.06 -7.78 -0.63
C LEU A 300 -42.05 -6.76 -1.19
N GLN A 301 -41.66 -5.95 -2.18
CA GLN A 301 -42.43 -4.79 -2.64
C GLN A 301 -42.74 -4.87 -4.14
N GLU A 302 -43.88 -4.31 -4.54
CA GLU A 302 -44.32 -4.26 -5.94
C GLU A 302 -43.45 -3.28 -6.75
N ILE A 303 -42.82 -3.79 -7.81
CA ILE A 303 -41.79 -3.10 -8.61
C ILE A 303 -42.31 -1.80 -9.24
N GLU A 304 -43.60 -1.70 -9.54
CA GLU A 304 -44.19 -0.56 -10.27
C GLU A 304 -44.16 0.76 -9.51
N THR A 305 -44.09 0.72 -8.18
CA THR A 305 -44.13 1.93 -7.32
C THR A 305 -42.74 2.39 -6.86
N LEU A 306 -41.70 1.59 -7.09
CA LEU A 306 -40.38 1.79 -6.52
C LEU A 306 -39.47 2.61 -7.44
N MET A 307 -38.92 3.69 -6.90
CA MET A 307 -37.85 4.43 -7.57
C MET A 307 -36.48 3.91 -7.13
N PRO A 308 -35.44 3.94 -8.00
CA PRO A 308 -34.11 3.41 -7.65
C PRO A 308 -33.48 4.03 -6.39
N HIS A 309 -33.77 5.29 -6.08
CA HIS A 309 -33.25 5.96 -4.89
C HIS A 309 -33.87 5.45 -3.58
N ASP A 310 -35.05 4.81 -3.63
CA ASP A 310 -35.69 4.18 -2.46
C ASP A 310 -35.02 2.86 -2.09
N LEU A 311 -34.44 2.18 -3.08
CA LEU A 311 -33.71 0.92 -2.91
C LEU A 311 -32.29 1.15 -2.38
N VAL A 312 -31.64 2.23 -2.80
CA VAL A 312 -30.24 2.52 -2.49
C VAL A 312 -30.11 3.25 -1.16
N ASN A 313 -29.61 2.55 -0.14
CA ASN A 313 -29.20 3.15 1.12
C ASN A 313 -27.66 3.26 1.17
N PRO A 314 -27.06 4.47 1.22
CA PRO A 314 -25.61 4.63 1.25
C PRO A 314 -24.98 4.25 2.61
N LYS A 315 -25.76 4.18 3.70
CA LYS A 315 -25.23 3.97 5.07
C LYS A 315 -24.31 2.75 5.20
N PRO A 316 -24.63 1.54 4.67
CA PRO A 316 -23.76 0.37 4.79
C PRO A 316 -22.36 0.59 4.21
N VAL A 317 -22.26 1.31 3.08
CA VAL A 317 -20.99 1.64 2.43
C VAL A 317 -20.25 2.70 3.21
N THR A 318 -20.91 3.82 3.55
CA THR A 318 -20.28 4.90 4.30
C THR A 318 -19.78 4.43 5.67
N SER A 319 -20.54 3.57 6.35
CA SER A 319 -20.11 2.99 7.63
C SER A 319 -18.89 2.09 7.49
N ALA A 320 -18.83 1.23 6.47
CA ALA A 320 -17.67 0.36 6.24
C ALA A 320 -16.39 1.18 5.98
N ILE A 321 -16.48 2.24 5.18
CA ILE A 321 -15.35 3.15 4.91
C ILE A 321 -14.94 3.91 6.19
N LYS A 322 -15.91 4.44 6.94
CA LYS A 322 -15.64 5.17 8.19
C LYS A 322 -15.00 4.27 9.24
N GLU A 323 -15.44 3.03 9.36
CA GLU A 323 -14.85 2.03 10.24
C GLU A 323 -13.40 1.75 9.83
N PHE A 324 -13.13 1.54 8.55
CA PHE A 324 -11.77 1.34 8.06
C PHE A 324 -10.83 2.51 8.40
N PHE A 325 -11.20 3.75 8.09
CA PHE A 325 -10.32 4.90 8.38
C PHE A 325 -10.29 5.29 9.86
N GLY A 326 -11.33 4.96 10.63
CA GLY A 326 -11.44 5.35 12.03
C GLY A 326 -10.79 4.38 13.01
N THR A 327 -10.93 3.06 12.79
CA THR A 327 -10.54 2.04 13.78
C THR A 327 -9.52 1.03 13.29
N SER A 328 -9.18 1.01 11.99
CA SER A 328 -8.18 0.07 11.47
C SER A 328 -6.80 0.32 12.07
N GLN A 329 -6.09 -0.75 12.41
CA GLN A 329 -4.70 -0.70 12.88
C GLN A 329 -3.74 -0.09 11.86
N LEU A 330 -4.11 -0.12 10.57
CA LEU A 330 -3.33 0.46 9.48
C LEU A 330 -3.62 1.95 9.27
N SER A 331 -4.74 2.46 9.81
CA SER A 331 -5.08 3.88 9.79
C SER A 331 -4.53 4.54 11.05
N GLN A 332 -3.28 4.98 10.99
CA GLN A 332 -2.56 5.56 12.12
C GLN A 332 -2.48 7.08 11.98
N PHE A 333 -2.44 7.79 13.12
CA PHE A 333 -2.09 9.20 13.10
C PHE A 333 -0.69 9.37 12.52
N MET A 334 -0.53 10.28 11.57
CA MET A 334 0.76 10.52 10.95
C MET A 334 1.74 11.07 11.99
N ASP A 335 2.89 10.41 12.14
CA ASP A 335 4.10 10.95 12.75
C ASP A 335 4.53 12.23 12.02
N GLN A 336 4.22 13.39 12.61
CA GLN A 336 4.52 14.74 12.11
C GLN A 336 5.46 15.49 13.05
N THR A 337 6.46 14.80 13.58
CA THR A 337 7.48 15.45 14.41
C THR A 337 8.32 16.39 13.54
N ASN A 338 8.82 15.88 12.41
CA ASN A 338 9.63 16.60 11.42
C ASN A 338 9.37 16.04 10.00
N PRO A 339 9.86 16.69 8.93
CA PRO A 339 9.60 16.25 7.54
C PRO A 339 10.10 14.83 7.22
N LEU A 340 11.22 14.39 7.80
CA LEU A 340 11.75 13.04 7.62
C LEU A 340 10.81 11.98 8.22
N SER A 341 10.27 12.26 9.40
CA SER A 341 9.30 11.41 10.09
C SER A 341 8.05 11.18 9.23
N GLU A 342 7.55 12.23 8.56
CA GLU A 342 6.41 12.11 7.65
C GLU A 342 6.72 11.24 6.42
N VAL A 343 7.87 11.47 5.78
CA VAL A 343 8.28 10.71 4.57
C VAL A 343 8.49 9.24 4.90
N THR A 344 9.19 8.94 6.00
CA THR A 344 9.47 7.57 6.43
C THR A 344 8.19 6.85 6.86
N HIS A 345 7.27 7.53 7.52
CA HIS A 345 5.98 6.94 7.91
C HIS A 345 5.12 6.58 6.70
N LYS A 346 5.05 7.45 5.67
CA LYS A 346 4.33 7.17 4.42
C LYS A 346 4.93 6.00 3.63
N ARG A 347 6.22 5.70 3.83
CA ARG A 347 6.98 4.61 3.17
C ARG A 347 7.13 3.35 4.03
N ARG A 348 6.43 3.29 5.18
CA ARG A 348 6.49 2.19 6.13
C ARG A 348 5.65 1.01 5.65
N LEU A 349 6.21 -0.20 5.77
CA LEU A 349 5.53 -1.47 5.54
C LEU A 349 5.23 -2.14 6.88
N SER A 350 4.07 -2.78 6.98
CA SER A 350 3.63 -3.50 8.17
C SER A 350 3.20 -4.92 7.79
N ALA A 351 3.78 -5.91 8.46
CA ALA A 351 3.30 -7.30 8.42
C ALA A 351 2.07 -7.51 9.34
N LEU A 352 1.76 -6.53 10.18
CA LEU A 352 0.60 -6.52 11.09
C LEU A 352 -0.65 -5.99 10.39
N GLY A 353 -1.82 -6.51 10.77
CA GLY A 353 -3.12 -6.03 10.31
C GLY A 353 -4.01 -7.13 9.70
N PRO A 354 -5.17 -6.77 9.14
CA PRO A 354 -6.11 -7.74 8.59
C PRO A 354 -5.51 -8.52 7.41
N GLY A 355 -5.44 -9.84 7.56
CA GLY A 355 -4.83 -10.75 6.58
C GLY A 355 -3.29 -10.84 6.68
N GLY A 356 -2.68 -10.18 7.66
CA GLY A 356 -1.28 -10.32 8.01
C GLY A 356 -1.07 -11.18 9.27
N LEU A 357 0.08 -11.00 9.91
CA LEU A 357 0.45 -11.71 11.13
C LEU A 357 0.00 -10.93 12.37
N SER A 358 -0.27 -11.65 13.45
CA SER A 358 -0.34 -11.05 14.79
C SER A 358 1.04 -11.10 15.44
N ARG A 359 1.30 -10.17 16.37
CA ARG A 359 2.59 -10.10 17.09
C ARG A 359 2.96 -11.41 17.79
N GLU A 360 1.98 -12.09 18.36
CA GLU A 360 2.14 -13.35 19.10
C GLU A 360 2.41 -14.55 18.19
N ARG A 361 1.90 -14.52 16.95
CA ARG A 361 2.08 -15.58 15.96
C ARG A 361 3.34 -15.40 15.12
N ALA A 362 3.96 -14.22 15.17
CA ALA A 362 5.16 -13.93 14.41
C ALA A 362 6.39 -14.53 15.10
N GLY A 363 6.86 -15.66 14.56
CA GLY A 363 8.10 -16.32 14.97
C GLY A 363 9.36 -15.52 14.63
N PHE A 364 10.53 -16.12 14.90
CA PHE A 364 11.83 -15.51 14.66
C PHE A 364 12.12 -15.33 13.16
N GLU A 365 11.82 -16.34 12.35
CA GLU A 365 12.10 -16.38 10.90
C GLU A 365 11.54 -15.16 10.16
N VAL A 366 10.26 -14.83 10.40
CA VAL A 366 9.58 -13.70 9.75
C VAL A 366 10.18 -12.33 10.14
N ARG A 367 10.85 -12.23 11.29
CA ARG A 367 11.47 -10.99 11.77
C ARG A 367 12.89 -10.81 11.26
N ASP A 368 13.50 -11.88 10.76
CA ASP A 368 14.88 -11.86 10.31
C ASP A 368 15.02 -11.18 8.93
N VAL A 369 16.24 -10.81 8.61
CA VAL A 369 16.55 -10.16 7.33
C VAL A 369 16.77 -11.23 6.27
N HIS A 370 15.86 -11.31 5.31
CA HIS A 370 15.95 -12.24 4.18
C HIS A 370 16.77 -11.62 3.02
N PRO A 371 17.62 -12.38 2.28
CA PRO A 371 18.43 -11.86 1.17
C PRO A 371 17.65 -11.07 0.10
N THR A 372 16.43 -11.50 -0.24
CA THR A 372 15.55 -10.77 -1.17
C THR A 372 15.16 -9.36 -0.73
N HIS A 373 15.38 -8.98 0.53
CA HIS A 373 15.18 -7.61 1.01
C HIS A 373 16.15 -6.62 0.34
N TYR A 374 17.27 -7.10 -0.21
CA TYR A 374 18.28 -6.28 -0.87
C TYR A 374 17.65 -5.33 -1.91
N GLY A 375 17.87 -4.02 -1.73
CA GLY A 375 17.34 -2.99 -2.63
C GLY A 375 15.83 -2.75 -2.56
N ARG A 376 15.09 -3.48 -1.70
CA ARG A 376 13.62 -3.48 -1.61
C ARG A 376 13.13 -3.00 -0.26
N ILE A 377 13.64 -3.61 0.80
CA ILE A 377 13.32 -3.31 2.20
C ILE A 377 14.62 -2.96 2.91
N CYS A 378 14.63 -1.87 3.66
CA CYS A 378 15.81 -1.49 4.42
C CYS A 378 16.05 -2.48 5.57
N PRO A 379 17.27 -3.04 5.69
CA PRO A 379 17.60 -3.95 6.79
C PRO A 379 17.87 -3.22 8.12
N VAL A 380 18.08 -1.90 8.09
CA VAL A 380 18.47 -1.08 9.26
C VAL A 380 17.27 -0.40 9.92
N GLU A 381 16.37 0.21 9.13
CA GLU A 381 15.25 1.00 9.67
C GLU A 381 14.07 0.12 10.09
N THR A 382 14.03 -0.24 11.37
CA THR A 382 12.93 -0.95 12.02
C THR A 382 12.80 -0.45 13.48
N PRO A 383 11.58 -0.40 14.07
CA PRO A 383 11.45 -0.01 15.47
C PRO A 383 12.05 -1.06 16.40
N GLU A 384 12.64 -0.59 17.49
CA GLU A 384 13.14 -1.45 18.55
C GLU A 384 12.00 -2.12 19.35
N GLY A 385 12.31 -3.22 20.03
CA GLY A 385 11.38 -3.91 20.91
C GLY A 385 10.45 -4.89 20.19
N PRO A 386 9.17 -5.04 20.63
CA PRO A 386 8.31 -6.14 20.19
C PRO A 386 7.99 -6.17 18.69
N ASN A 387 8.13 -5.04 17.99
CA ASN A 387 7.77 -4.88 16.58
C ASN A 387 8.97 -5.02 15.62
N ILE A 388 10.16 -5.34 16.13
CA ILE A 388 11.35 -5.53 15.31
C ILE A 388 11.10 -6.54 14.18
N GLY A 389 11.47 -6.17 12.95
CA GLY A 389 11.28 -6.98 11.74
C GLY A 389 9.83 -7.05 11.22
N LEU A 390 8.82 -6.69 12.02
CA LEU A 390 7.40 -6.68 11.62
C LEU A 390 6.97 -5.35 11.00
N ILE A 391 7.66 -4.28 11.37
CA ILE A 391 7.53 -2.95 10.78
C ILE A 391 8.87 -2.62 10.14
N VAL A 392 8.86 -2.40 8.85
CA VAL A 392 10.06 -2.15 8.06
C VAL A 392 9.84 -0.97 7.12
N SER A 393 10.91 -0.44 6.55
CA SER A 393 10.85 0.72 5.66
C SER A 393 11.22 0.32 4.23
N LEU A 394 10.55 0.89 3.23
CA LEU A 394 10.96 0.73 1.84
C LEU A 394 12.36 1.31 1.63
N ALA A 395 13.19 0.60 0.86
CA ALA A 395 14.50 1.11 0.46
C ALA A 395 14.37 2.33 -0.47
N THR A 396 15.46 3.07 -0.67
CA THR A 396 15.45 4.39 -1.34
C THR A 396 14.81 4.35 -2.74
N TYR A 397 15.25 3.43 -3.60
CA TYR A 397 14.77 3.33 -4.99
C TYR A 397 13.67 2.29 -5.20
N ALA A 398 13.27 1.57 -4.14
CA ALA A 398 12.26 0.52 -4.22
C ALA A 398 10.91 1.07 -4.70
N LYS A 399 10.22 0.30 -5.55
CA LYS A 399 8.86 0.60 -6.02
C LYS A 399 7.96 -0.59 -5.81
N VAL A 400 6.66 -0.34 -5.66
CA VAL A 400 5.63 -1.39 -5.64
C VAL A 400 4.99 -1.43 -7.02
N ASN A 401 5.01 -2.60 -7.66
CA ASN A 401 4.39 -2.79 -8.96
C ASN A 401 2.85 -2.92 -8.84
N PRO A 402 2.09 -2.91 -9.96
CA PRO A 402 0.63 -3.02 -9.92
C PRO A 402 0.11 -4.30 -9.24
N TYR A 403 0.90 -5.37 -9.22
CA TYR A 403 0.57 -6.64 -8.56
C TYR A 403 0.90 -6.67 -7.06
N GLY A 404 1.48 -5.59 -6.52
CA GLY A 404 1.85 -5.45 -5.11
C GLY A 404 3.23 -6.02 -4.76
N PHE A 405 4.05 -6.47 -5.71
CA PHE A 405 5.42 -6.91 -5.43
C PHE A 405 6.38 -5.73 -5.39
N ILE A 406 7.40 -5.83 -4.52
CA ILE A 406 8.43 -4.81 -4.40
C ILE A 406 9.53 -5.09 -5.43
N GLU A 407 9.87 -4.07 -6.20
CA GLU A 407 10.87 -4.10 -7.25
C GLU A 407 11.99 -3.13 -6.96
N THR A 408 13.18 -3.47 -7.44
CA THR A 408 14.37 -2.62 -7.33
C THR A 408 15.03 -2.48 -8.71
N PRO A 409 15.63 -1.32 -9.03
CA PRO A 409 16.19 -1.09 -10.35
C PRO A 409 17.60 -1.67 -10.49
N TYR A 410 17.88 -2.25 -11.66
CA TYR A 410 19.21 -2.73 -12.07
C TYR A 410 19.58 -2.19 -13.45
N ARG A 411 20.87 -2.01 -13.72
CA ARG A 411 21.42 -1.79 -15.06
C ARG A 411 21.79 -3.13 -15.69
N PHE A 412 21.59 -3.25 -17.00
CA PHE A 412 21.90 -4.49 -17.73
C PHE A 412 23.36 -4.51 -18.15
N VAL A 413 23.96 -5.70 -18.11
CA VAL A 413 25.31 -5.97 -18.58
C VAL A 413 25.24 -6.97 -19.72
N GLU A 414 25.77 -6.60 -20.87
CA GLU A 414 25.91 -7.47 -22.05
C GLU A 414 27.37 -7.49 -22.47
N ASN A 415 28.01 -8.67 -22.50
CA ASN A 415 29.42 -8.82 -22.87
C ASN A 415 30.37 -7.85 -22.13
N ARG A 416 30.26 -7.78 -20.79
CA ARG A 416 30.98 -6.84 -19.89
C ARG A 416 30.63 -5.35 -20.08
N GLN A 417 29.75 -4.99 -21.01
CA GLN A 417 29.32 -3.62 -21.23
C GLN A 417 28.07 -3.30 -20.42
N VAL A 418 28.17 -2.33 -19.53
CA VAL A 418 27.07 -1.83 -18.70
C VAL A 418 26.25 -0.83 -19.51
N THR A 419 24.97 -1.12 -19.69
CA THR A 419 24.02 -0.23 -20.37
C THR A 419 23.63 0.95 -19.47
N ASP A 420 23.28 2.09 -20.06
CA ASP A 420 22.77 3.26 -19.31
C ASP A 420 21.28 3.13 -18.94
N THR A 421 20.60 2.14 -19.51
CA THR A 421 19.19 1.85 -19.23
C THR A 421 19.06 0.99 -17.97
N TYR A 422 18.11 1.33 -17.10
CA TYR A 422 17.75 0.52 -15.94
C TYR A 422 16.33 -0.05 -16.10
N LYS A 423 16.09 -1.24 -15.53
CA LYS A 423 14.73 -1.80 -15.36
C LYS A 423 14.52 -2.26 -13.93
N TYR A 424 13.26 -2.20 -13.50
CA TYR A 424 12.84 -2.69 -12.21
C TYR A 424 12.60 -4.19 -12.27
N HIS A 425 13.14 -4.93 -11.30
CA HIS A 425 12.95 -6.36 -11.17
C HIS A 425 12.34 -6.71 -9.82
N SER A 426 11.29 -7.53 -9.85
CA SER A 426 10.75 -8.21 -8.67
C SER A 426 11.71 -9.29 -8.16
N ALA A 427 11.52 -9.74 -6.93
CA ALA A 427 12.33 -10.81 -6.35
C ALA A 427 12.26 -12.13 -7.16
N LEU A 428 11.15 -12.40 -7.86
CA LEU A 428 11.01 -13.58 -8.73
C LEU A 428 11.84 -13.45 -10.00
N GLN A 429 11.90 -12.25 -10.60
CA GLN A 429 12.69 -12.00 -11.82
C GLN A 429 14.19 -11.87 -11.55
N GLU A 430 14.57 -11.73 -10.29
CA GLU A 430 15.97 -11.71 -9.85
C GLU A 430 16.57 -13.13 -9.76
N GLN A 431 15.74 -14.16 -9.64
CA GLN A 431 16.21 -15.54 -9.51
C GLN A 431 17.00 -16.00 -10.74
N GLY A 432 18.11 -16.69 -10.50
CA GLY A 432 19.02 -17.21 -11.51
C GLY A 432 19.99 -16.19 -12.11
N GLU A 433 19.91 -14.92 -11.70
CA GLU A 433 20.65 -13.82 -12.32
C GLU A 433 21.86 -13.42 -11.48
N VAL A 434 22.95 -13.03 -12.15
CA VAL A 434 24.24 -12.74 -11.51
C VAL A 434 24.41 -11.24 -11.42
N ILE A 435 24.35 -10.72 -10.19
CA ILE A 435 24.28 -9.27 -9.95
C ILE A 435 25.54 -8.75 -9.26
N ALA A 436 26.19 -7.78 -9.88
CA ALA A 436 27.36 -7.09 -9.35
C ALA A 436 26.95 -5.88 -8.48
N PRO A 437 27.75 -5.52 -7.45
CA PRO A 437 27.52 -4.34 -6.63
C PRO A 437 27.73 -3.03 -7.42
N ALA A 438 27.20 -1.91 -6.91
CA ALA A 438 27.27 -0.63 -7.62
C ALA A 438 28.70 -0.07 -7.71
N LYS A 439 29.57 -0.46 -6.76
CA LYS A 439 30.97 -0.01 -6.67
C LYS A 439 31.88 -0.96 -7.44
N VAL A 440 31.79 -0.94 -8.76
CA VAL A 440 32.68 -1.66 -9.69
C VAL A 440 33.40 -0.64 -10.56
N GLU A 441 34.70 -0.85 -10.81
CA GLU A 441 35.45 0.02 -11.70
C GLU A 441 35.07 -0.22 -13.16
N LEU A 442 34.62 0.85 -13.82
CA LEU A 442 34.19 0.85 -15.23
C LEU A 442 35.09 1.75 -16.07
N LYS A 443 35.53 1.27 -17.23
CA LYS A 443 36.21 2.06 -18.26
C LYS A 443 35.34 2.10 -19.51
N GLU A 444 34.89 3.29 -19.92
CA GLU A 444 33.96 3.45 -21.05
C GLU A 444 32.74 2.52 -20.94
N ASN A 445 32.13 2.47 -19.75
CA ASN A 445 31.02 1.56 -19.41
C ASN A 445 31.34 0.05 -19.51
N THR A 446 32.62 -0.34 -19.63
CA THR A 446 33.04 -1.74 -19.64
C THR A 446 33.69 -2.12 -18.31
N ILE A 447 33.35 -3.30 -17.79
CA ILE A 447 33.94 -3.84 -16.56
C ILE A 447 35.41 -4.19 -16.79
N VAL A 448 36.31 -3.57 -16.01
CA VAL A 448 37.77 -3.72 -16.18
C VAL A 448 38.28 -5.03 -15.58
N GLU A 449 37.80 -5.40 -14.39
CA GLU A 449 38.25 -6.58 -13.66
C GLU A 449 37.79 -7.89 -14.34
N ASP A 450 38.62 -8.93 -14.29
CA ASP A 450 38.27 -10.23 -14.87
C ASP A 450 37.37 -11.08 -13.96
N HIS A 451 37.51 -10.91 -12.65
CA HIS A 451 36.67 -11.54 -11.64
C HIS A 451 36.21 -10.49 -10.64
N LEU A 452 34.94 -10.56 -10.27
CA LEU A 452 34.34 -9.62 -9.33
C LEU A 452 33.41 -10.37 -8.37
N ILE A 453 33.18 -9.76 -7.20
CA ILE A 453 32.21 -10.26 -6.23
C ILE A 453 30.82 -9.99 -6.79
N ALA A 454 30.04 -11.04 -7.00
CA ALA A 454 28.65 -10.93 -7.39
C ALA A 454 27.78 -11.79 -6.47
N ARG A 455 26.49 -11.49 -6.48
CA ARG A 455 25.47 -12.28 -5.80
C ARG A 455 24.62 -13.03 -6.82
N GLN A 456 24.29 -14.27 -6.49
CA GLN A 456 23.37 -15.11 -7.25
C GLN A 456 22.51 -15.88 -6.25
N ASP A 457 21.18 -15.75 -6.38
CA ASP A 457 20.20 -16.45 -5.53
C ASP A 457 20.44 -16.30 -4.01
N GLY A 458 20.97 -15.15 -3.59
CA GLY A 458 21.25 -14.83 -2.19
C GLY A 458 22.65 -15.21 -1.70
N GLU A 459 23.40 -15.99 -2.48
CA GLU A 459 24.80 -16.34 -2.17
C GLU A 459 25.77 -15.35 -2.80
N VAL A 460 26.82 -14.99 -2.08
CA VAL A 460 27.89 -14.10 -2.56
C VAL A 460 29.09 -14.94 -2.95
N SER A 461 29.53 -14.82 -4.20
CA SER A 461 30.67 -15.56 -4.74
C SER A 461 31.51 -14.73 -5.71
N MET A 462 32.74 -15.16 -5.96
CA MET A 462 33.60 -14.57 -6.98
C MET A 462 33.26 -15.19 -8.33
N VAL A 463 32.84 -14.36 -9.28
CA VAL A 463 32.42 -14.81 -10.62
C VAL A 463 33.25 -14.13 -11.71
N PRO A 464 33.44 -14.77 -12.87
CA PRO A 464 34.01 -14.11 -14.04
C PRO A 464 33.12 -12.95 -14.51
N ALA A 465 33.73 -11.84 -14.91
CA ALA A 465 33.00 -10.64 -15.34
C ALA A 465 32.07 -10.88 -16.54
N ASP A 466 32.38 -11.87 -17.38
CA ASP A 466 31.55 -12.25 -18.55
C ASP A 466 30.21 -12.89 -18.16
N THR A 467 30.10 -13.43 -16.93
CA THR A 467 28.87 -14.09 -16.45
C THR A 467 27.89 -13.12 -15.79
N VAL A 468 28.33 -11.89 -15.51
CA VAL A 468 27.51 -10.87 -14.87
C VAL A 468 26.43 -10.40 -15.83
N THR A 469 25.18 -10.53 -15.41
CA THR A 469 24.03 -10.10 -16.23
C THR A 469 23.55 -8.72 -15.82
N ARG A 470 23.77 -8.31 -14.57
CA ARG A 470 23.22 -7.07 -14.00
C ARG A 470 24.18 -6.41 -13.02
N ILE A 471 23.99 -5.10 -12.83
CA ILE A 471 24.69 -4.32 -11.81
C ILE A 471 23.71 -3.40 -11.09
N ASP A 472 23.92 -3.23 -9.80
CA ASP A 472 23.23 -2.29 -8.93
C ASP A 472 23.33 -0.83 -9.44
N VAL A 473 22.29 -0.02 -9.24
CA VAL A 473 22.24 1.36 -9.77
C VAL A 473 23.03 2.32 -8.88
N ALA A 474 22.90 2.19 -7.57
CA ALA A 474 23.53 3.09 -6.61
C ALA A 474 23.84 2.37 -5.28
N PRO A 475 24.92 2.73 -4.56
CA PRO A 475 25.25 2.08 -3.27
C PRO A 475 24.16 2.26 -2.19
N ASN A 476 23.50 3.42 -2.15
CA ASN A 476 22.43 3.72 -1.19
C ASN A 476 21.09 3.07 -1.54
N GLN A 477 21.01 2.26 -2.61
CA GLN A 477 19.79 1.54 -2.95
C GLN A 477 19.37 0.52 -1.89
N LEU A 478 20.33 0.01 -1.10
CA LEU A 478 20.11 -0.99 -0.06
C LEU A 478 19.33 -0.44 1.15
N VAL A 479 19.52 0.84 1.45
CA VAL A 479 19.04 1.45 2.69
C VAL A 479 17.81 2.32 2.44
N SER A 480 17.08 2.65 3.51
CA SER A 480 15.95 3.57 3.46
C SER A 480 16.41 5.02 3.38
N VAL A 481 15.44 5.92 3.17
CA VAL A 481 15.67 7.36 3.16
C VAL A 481 16.30 7.84 4.48
N ALA A 482 15.83 7.37 5.64
CA ALA A 482 16.39 7.77 6.93
C ALA A 482 17.83 7.29 7.11
N ALA A 483 18.09 6.01 6.86
CA ALA A 483 19.44 5.47 6.99
C ALA A 483 20.41 6.11 5.98
N SER A 484 19.94 6.49 4.79
CA SER A 484 20.75 7.18 3.78
C SER A 484 21.17 8.61 4.14
N LEU A 485 20.59 9.20 5.19
CA LEU A 485 20.98 10.51 5.72
C LEU A 485 22.12 10.42 6.75
N ILE A 486 22.50 9.21 7.18
CA ILE A 486 23.60 9.02 8.13
C ILE A 486 24.92 9.10 7.35
N PRO A 487 25.78 10.12 7.55
CA PRO A 487 27.09 10.15 6.93
C PRO A 487 27.98 9.07 7.54
N PHE A 488 28.87 8.49 6.73
CA PHE A 488 29.80 7.44 7.16
C PHE A 488 29.13 6.18 7.72
N LEU A 489 27.91 5.87 7.26
CA LEU A 489 27.14 4.69 7.66
C LEU A 489 27.94 3.38 7.56
N GLU A 490 28.87 3.30 6.61
CA GLU A 490 29.75 2.15 6.42
C GLU A 490 30.72 1.88 7.59
N ASN A 491 30.95 2.87 8.46
CA ASN A 491 31.82 2.75 9.64
C ASN A 491 31.02 2.48 10.93
N ASP A 492 29.69 2.60 10.88
CA ASP A 492 28.83 2.40 12.03
C ASP A 492 28.35 0.96 12.14
N ASP A 493 28.25 0.45 13.38
CA ASP A 493 27.58 -0.83 13.62
C ASP A 493 26.09 -0.75 13.26
N ALA A 494 25.54 -1.84 12.74
CA ALA A 494 24.15 -1.90 12.27
C ALA A 494 23.13 -1.52 13.37
N ASN A 495 23.38 -1.90 14.64
CA ASN A 495 22.47 -1.55 15.73
C ASN A 495 22.53 -0.05 16.07
N ARG A 496 23.69 0.58 15.96
CA ARG A 496 23.86 2.03 16.15
C ARG A 496 23.22 2.79 15.01
N ALA A 497 23.34 2.30 13.77
CA ALA A 497 22.66 2.87 12.62
C ALA A 497 21.12 2.77 12.74
N LEU A 498 20.62 1.64 13.25
CA LEU A 498 19.19 1.45 13.56
C LEU A 498 18.72 2.50 14.57
N MET A 499 19.43 2.63 15.71
CA MET A 499 19.14 3.64 16.73
C MET A 499 19.18 5.06 16.14
N GLY A 500 20.22 5.39 15.38
CA GLY A 500 20.39 6.69 14.72
C GLY A 500 19.23 7.03 13.78
N SER A 501 18.83 6.08 12.92
CA SER A 501 17.70 6.27 12.01
C SER A 501 16.37 6.48 12.75
N ASN A 502 16.17 5.79 13.88
CA ASN A 502 14.99 5.95 14.72
C ASN A 502 14.98 7.29 15.46
N MET A 503 16.12 7.71 16.00
CA MET A 503 16.28 8.99 16.73
C MET A 503 16.10 10.19 15.81
N GLN A 504 16.57 10.14 14.55
CA GLN A 504 16.37 11.22 13.58
C GLN A 504 14.88 11.55 13.36
N ARG A 505 13.98 10.56 13.40
CA ARG A 505 12.53 10.77 13.24
C ARG A 505 11.87 11.46 14.44
N GLN A 506 12.55 11.49 15.58
CA GLN A 506 12.08 12.09 16.82
C GLN A 506 12.64 13.51 17.03
N ALA A 507 13.56 13.96 16.18
CA ALA A 507 14.12 15.32 16.25
C ALA A 507 13.00 16.36 16.07
N VAL A 508 12.93 17.30 17.02
CA VAL A 508 11.89 18.33 17.06
C VAL A 508 12.37 19.57 16.29
N PRO A 509 11.51 20.26 15.52
CA PRO A 509 11.89 21.48 14.83
C PRO A 509 12.33 22.58 15.81
N LEU A 510 13.52 23.13 15.56
CA LEU A 510 14.08 24.23 16.34
C LEU A 510 13.59 25.58 15.79
N LEU A 511 13.68 26.62 16.63
CA LEU A 511 13.40 28.00 16.20
C LEU A 511 14.35 28.45 15.08
N GLN A 512 15.62 28.04 15.18
CA GLN A 512 16.64 28.25 14.16
C GLN A 512 17.35 26.94 13.86
N THR A 513 17.11 26.42 12.67
CA THR A 513 17.74 25.19 12.15
C THR A 513 18.92 25.55 11.27
N ALA A 514 19.89 24.64 11.15
CA ALA A 514 21.03 24.79 10.25
C ALA A 514 21.26 23.49 9.47
N SER A 515 21.54 23.62 8.18
CA SER A 515 21.91 22.50 7.32
C SER A 515 23.13 21.76 7.88
N PRO A 516 23.16 20.42 7.78
CA PRO A 516 24.29 19.65 8.30
C PRO A 516 25.57 20.01 7.55
N LEU A 517 26.66 20.30 8.28
CA LEU A 517 27.97 20.55 7.65
C LEU A 517 28.52 19.30 6.96
N VAL A 518 28.12 18.12 7.43
CA VAL A 518 28.46 16.81 6.88
C VAL A 518 27.16 16.09 6.56
N GLY A 519 26.73 16.17 5.30
CA GLY A 519 25.53 15.50 4.78
C GLY A 519 25.86 14.47 3.71
N THR A 520 24.83 13.79 3.19
CA THR A 520 24.97 12.75 2.15
C THR A 520 24.50 13.21 0.76
N GLY A 521 23.82 14.35 0.69
CA GLY A 521 23.20 14.90 -0.53
C GLY A 521 21.76 14.45 -0.75
N VAL A 522 21.23 13.59 0.13
CA VAL A 522 19.83 13.12 0.10
C VAL A 522 18.89 14.15 0.75
N GLU A 523 19.42 15.03 1.61
CA GLU A 523 18.71 16.04 2.41
C GLU A 523 17.77 16.90 1.55
N LYS A 524 18.25 17.37 0.40
CA LYS A 524 17.48 18.18 -0.55
C LYS A 524 16.25 17.47 -1.11
N TYR A 525 16.35 16.15 -1.34
CA TYR A 525 15.23 15.38 -1.87
C TYR A 525 14.19 15.15 -0.79
N VAL A 526 14.61 14.84 0.44
CA VAL A 526 13.69 14.64 1.57
C VAL A 526 12.91 15.91 1.89
N ALA A 527 13.60 17.06 1.95
CA ALA A 527 12.95 18.34 2.23
C ALA A 527 11.90 18.70 1.17
N ARG A 528 12.22 18.50 -0.12
CA ARG A 528 11.32 18.81 -1.24
C ARG A 528 10.16 17.81 -1.37
N ASP A 529 10.45 16.51 -1.33
CA ASP A 529 9.46 15.45 -1.54
C ASP A 529 8.53 15.24 -0.34
N SER A 530 8.92 15.71 0.85
CA SER A 530 8.03 15.70 2.03
C SER A 530 6.78 16.55 1.86
N GLY A 531 6.83 17.58 1.01
CA GLY A 531 5.82 18.63 0.90
C GLY A 531 5.89 19.68 2.01
N ALA A 532 6.94 19.66 2.85
CA ALA A 532 7.17 20.68 3.87
C ALA A 532 7.62 22.01 3.25
N CYS A 533 8.47 21.95 2.22
CA CYS A 533 8.90 23.11 1.45
C CYS A 533 7.88 23.47 0.36
N LEU A 534 7.70 24.77 0.12
CA LEU A 534 6.90 25.26 -1.00
C LEU A 534 7.77 25.29 -2.27
N LEU A 535 7.35 24.60 -3.33
CA LEU A 535 8.07 24.54 -4.61
C LEU A 535 7.37 25.36 -5.68
N ALA A 536 8.14 25.92 -6.61
CA ALA A 536 7.64 26.56 -7.82
C ALA A 536 7.05 25.53 -8.79
N GLY A 537 5.82 25.77 -9.27
CA GLY A 537 5.12 24.87 -10.20
C GLY A 537 5.69 24.89 -11.62
N GLY A 538 6.37 25.98 -12.00
CA GLY A 538 6.91 26.21 -13.34
C GLY A 538 8.00 27.28 -13.36
N ASP A 539 8.41 27.66 -14.56
CA ASP A 539 9.35 28.77 -14.75
C ASP A 539 8.60 30.10 -14.69
N GLY A 540 9.12 31.05 -13.90
CA GLY A 540 8.41 32.30 -13.65
C GLY A 540 9.25 33.35 -12.93
N ILE A 541 8.61 34.46 -12.58
CA ILE A 541 9.21 35.57 -11.83
C ILE A 541 8.36 35.81 -10.58
N VAL A 542 9.03 35.93 -9.43
CA VAL A 542 8.38 36.30 -8.16
C VAL A 542 7.94 37.76 -8.26
N GLU A 543 6.64 38.02 -8.24
CA GLU A 543 6.08 39.38 -8.30
C GLU A 543 6.01 40.01 -6.91
N ASP A 544 5.68 39.20 -5.89
CA ASP A 544 5.56 39.62 -4.50
C ASP A 544 5.95 38.48 -3.56
N ALA A 545 6.58 38.80 -2.44
CA ALA A 545 6.99 37.84 -1.42
C ALA A 545 6.90 38.48 -0.04
N ASP A 546 6.09 37.88 0.82
CA ASP A 546 5.85 38.29 2.21
C ASP A 546 5.98 37.08 3.14
N ALA A 547 6.03 37.32 4.45
CA ALA A 547 6.11 36.29 5.47
C ALA A 547 4.92 35.33 5.46
N ASN A 548 3.78 35.73 4.89
CA ASN A 548 2.53 34.97 4.86
C ASN A 548 2.19 34.40 3.48
N ARG A 549 2.76 34.93 2.39
CA ARG A 549 2.41 34.53 1.03
C ARG A 549 3.54 34.81 0.03
N VAL A 550 3.55 34.06 -1.07
CA VAL A 550 4.45 34.26 -2.22
C VAL A 550 3.62 34.27 -3.49
N VAL A 551 3.80 35.28 -4.34
CA VAL A 551 3.11 35.43 -5.62
C VAL A 551 4.12 35.26 -6.75
N VAL A 552 3.91 34.24 -7.59
CA VAL A 552 4.77 33.93 -8.73
C VAL A 552 3.98 34.10 -10.01
N ARG A 553 4.51 34.87 -10.97
CA ARG A 553 3.98 34.94 -12.32
C ARG A 553 4.75 33.97 -13.20
N TYR A 554 4.08 32.92 -13.65
CA TYR A 554 4.64 31.92 -14.55
C TYR A 554 4.68 32.42 -15.99
N ASP A 555 5.66 31.92 -16.75
CA ASP A 555 5.81 32.22 -18.17
C ASP A 555 4.67 31.55 -18.98
N GLU A 556 4.24 30.36 -18.57
CA GLU A 556 3.09 29.64 -19.15
C GLU A 556 1.89 29.59 -18.18
N PRO A 557 0.67 29.91 -18.62
CA PRO A 557 -0.54 29.73 -17.82
C PRO A 557 -0.88 28.25 -17.60
N GLY A 558 -1.41 27.90 -16.42
CA GLY A 558 -1.83 26.53 -16.10
C GLY A 558 -0.74 25.60 -15.55
N THR A 559 0.51 26.07 -15.47
CA THR A 559 1.67 25.24 -15.08
C THR A 559 1.62 24.74 -13.63
N ASP A 560 1.00 25.53 -12.75
CA ASP A 560 0.86 25.29 -11.31
C ASP A 560 -0.57 24.88 -10.90
N GLY A 561 -1.41 24.53 -11.88
CA GLY A 561 -2.83 24.26 -11.67
C GLY A 561 -3.70 25.52 -11.64
N PHE A 562 -3.12 26.72 -11.70
CA PHE A 562 -3.85 27.96 -11.85
C PHE A 562 -3.84 28.38 -13.33
N GLU A 563 -5.02 28.41 -13.94
CA GLU A 563 -5.18 28.83 -15.34
C GLU A 563 -4.77 30.30 -15.59
N THR A 564 -4.58 31.07 -14.52
CA THR A 564 -4.26 32.50 -14.49
C THR A 564 -2.83 32.82 -14.95
N GLY A 565 -1.89 31.86 -14.86
CA GLY A 565 -0.46 32.12 -15.00
C GLY A 565 0.15 32.94 -13.86
N VAL A 566 -0.62 33.17 -12.79
CA VAL A 566 -0.14 33.77 -11.54
C VAL A 566 -0.52 32.83 -10.41
N GLY A 567 0.48 32.22 -9.78
CA GLY A 567 0.33 31.38 -8.60
C GLY A 567 0.42 32.22 -7.33
N VAL A 568 -0.63 32.19 -6.52
CA VAL A 568 -0.65 32.81 -5.19
C VAL A 568 -0.56 31.69 -4.15
N TYR A 569 0.58 31.62 -3.46
CA TYR A 569 0.86 30.60 -2.46
C TYR A 569 0.77 31.18 -1.05
N ARG A 570 -0.15 30.67 -0.24
CA ARG A 570 -0.25 31.02 1.19
C ARG A 570 0.68 30.12 2.00
N LEU A 571 1.55 30.74 2.79
CA LEU A 571 2.48 30.03 3.67
C LEU A 571 1.77 29.58 4.95
N SER A 572 2.10 28.37 5.40
CA SER A 572 1.64 27.86 6.68
C SER A 572 2.42 28.50 7.83
N LYS A 573 1.75 29.23 8.72
CA LYS A 573 2.36 29.92 9.86
C LYS A 573 1.94 29.28 11.18
N TYR A 574 2.92 29.01 12.04
CA TYR A 574 2.72 28.53 13.42
C TYR A 574 1.64 27.45 13.58
N LYS A 575 1.60 26.50 12.64
CA LYS A 575 0.58 25.46 12.60
C LYS A 575 0.96 24.34 13.57
N LYS A 576 -0.01 23.88 14.36
CA LYS A 576 0.17 22.71 15.22
C LYS A 576 0.33 21.42 14.41
N SER A 577 1.32 20.59 14.75
CA SER A 577 1.43 19.20 14.31
C SER A 577 0.72 18.21 15.25
N ASN A 578 0.57 16.96 14.82
CA ASN A 578 -0.01 15.90 15.67
C ASN A 578 0.74 15.68 16.99
N GLN A 579 2.06 15.94 17.02
CA GLN A 579 2.93 15.81 18.19
C GLN A 579 3.09 17.14 18.97
N ASN A 580 2.18 18.10 18.76
CA ASN A 580 2.21 19.43 19.39
C ASN A 580 3.46 20.27 19.05
N THR A 581 4.16 19.95 17.96
CA THR A 581 5.29 20.75 17.45
C THR A 581 4.78 21.87 16.53
N CYS A 582 5.62 22.87 16.29
CA CYS A 582 5.28 24.02 15.44
C CYS A 582 5.78 23.83 14.01
N PHE A 583 4.86 23.83 13.05
CA PHE A 583 5.15 23.84 11.62
C PHE A 583 4.99 25.26 11.09
N ASN A 584 6.10 25.84 10.65
CA ASN A 584 6.15 27.21 10.17
C ASN A 584 6.96 27.29 8.88
N GLN A 585 6.40 27.92 7.86
CA GLN A 585 7.06 28.18 6.60
C GLN A 585 7.64 29.59 6.54
N ARG A 586 8.80 29.73 5.90
CA ARG A 586 9.53 30.99 5.74
C ARG A 586 9.87 31.20 4.27
N ALA A 587 9.39 32.31 3.70
CA ALA A 587 9.75 32.69 2.34
C ALA A 587 11.28 32.86 2.20
N LEU A 588 11.85 32.30 1.14
CA LEU A 588 13.26 32.44 0.79
C LEU A 588 13.47 33.45 -0.35
N VAL A 589 12.54 33.47 -1.29
CA VAL A 589 12.65 34.24 -2.52
C VAL A 589 12.35 35.71 -2.31
N LEU A 590 12.96 36.56 -3.14
CA LEU A 590 12.73 38.00 -3.13
C LEU A 590 11.94 38.46 -4.37
N PRO A 591 11.16 39.56 -4.28
CA PRO A 591 10.47 40.11 -5.44
C PRO A 591 11.44 40.45 -6.58
N GLY A 592 11.10 40.03 -7.80
CA GLY A 592 11.90 40.20 -9.01
C GLY A 592 12.84 39.02 -9.32
N GLU A 593 12.98 38.05 -8.44
CA GLU A 593 13.78 36.85 -8.66
C GLU A 593 13.12 35.93 -9.70
N ARG A 594 13.93 35.32 -10.56
CA ARG A 594 13.47 34.34 -11.55
C ARG A 594 13.62 32.94 -10.97
N VAL A 595 12.53 32.20 -10.97
CA VAL A 595 12.45 30.83 -10.44
C VAL A 595 12.21 29.84 -11.55
N LYS A 596 12.71 28.62 -11.38
CA LYS A 596 12.47 27.48 -12.26
C LYS A 596 11.54 26.49 -11.60
N LYS A 597 10.95 25.61 -12.41
CA LYS A 597 10.16 24.48 -11.92
C LYS A 597 10.94 23.66 -10.88
N GLY A 598 10.38 23.54 -9.68
CA GLY A 598 10.97 22.78 -8.58
C GLY A 598 11.96 23.55 -7.69
N ASP A 599 12.17 24.85 -7.95
CA ASP A 599 12.91 25.72 -7.02
C ASP A 599 12.10 25.95 -5.74
N VAL A 600 12.81 26.14 -4.62
CA VAL A 600 12.18 26.32 -3.30
C VAL A 600 11.81 27.77 -3.09
N LEU A 601 10.50 28.05 -2.98
CA LEU A 601 9.94 29.37 -2.71
C LEU A 601 9.95 29.69 -1.20
N ALA A 602 9.67 28.68 -0.38
CA ALA A 602 9.67 28.82 1.07
C ALA A 602 10.13 27.52 1.76
N ASP A 603 10.98 27.68 2.77
CA ASP A 603 11.40 26.57 3.64
C ASP A 603 10.28 26.16 4.59
N GLY A 604 10.23 24.86 4.85
CA GLY A 604 9.37 24.26 5.88
C GLY A 604 10.03 24.19 7.26
N PRO A 605 9.38 23.54 8.24
CA PRO A 605 10.02 23.19 9.51
C PRO A 605 11.24 22.29 9.27
N SER A 606 12.27 22.42 10.10
CA SER A 606 13.49 21.60 10.00
C SER A 606 14.12 21.61 8.59
N SER A 607 14.14 22.77 7.94
CA SER A 607 14.72 22.95 6.61
C SER A 607 15.51 24.26 6.55
N GLU A 608 16.59 24.28 5.77
CA GLU A 608 17.35 25.50 5.44
C GLU A 608 17.76 25.46 3.96
N MET A 609 17.38 26.50 3.21
CA MET A 609 17.69 26.66 1.78
C MET A 609 17.27 25.47 0.92
N GLY A 610 16.15 24.82 1.27
CA GLY A 610 15.64 23.65 0.57
C GLY A 610 16.33 22.32 0.90
N GLU A 611 17.19 22.29 1.92
CA GLU A 611 17.79 21.09 2.48
C GLU A 611 17.19 20.74 3.85
N LEU A 612 17.18 19.45 4.18
CA LEU A 612 16.70 18.99 5.48
C LEU A 612 17.71 19.37 6.58
N ALA A 613 17.24 20.15 7.54
CA ALA A 613 18.00 20.64 8.69
C ALA A 613 17.29 20.21 9.99
N LEU A 614 17.52 18.97 10.43
CA LEU A 614 16.86 18.42 11.62
C LEU A 614 17.30 19.08 12.94
N GLY A 615 18.48 19.71 12.96
CA GLY A 615 19.05 20.29 14.17
C GLY A 615 20.01 21.43 13.87
N LYS A 616 21.10 21.52 14.65
CA LYS A 616 22.12 22.56 14.52
C LYS A 616 23.51 21.98 14.77
N ASN A 617 24.49 22.42 14.00
CA ASN A 617 25.88 21.99 14.15
C ASN A 617 26.51 22.67 15.39
N VAL A 618 27.16 21.90 16.26
CA VAL A 618 27.84 22.40 17.46
C VAL A 618 29.28 21.88 17.55
N THR A 619 30.15 22.63 18.23
CA THR A 619 31.52 22.18 18.49
C THR A 619 31.54 21.17 19.63
N ILE A 620 32.05 19.96 19.36
CA ILE A 620 32.09 18.86 20.32
C ILE A 620 33.55 18.54 20.64
N ALA A 621 33.85 18.28 21.91
CA ALA A 621 35.15 17.80 22.36
C ALA A 621 34.97 16.47 23.10
N PHE A 622 35.69 15.43 22.66
CA PHE A 622 35.70 14.13 23.32
C PHE A 622 36.75 14.12 24.42
N MET A 623 36.32 14.30 25.67
CA MET A 623 37.18 14.18 26.85
C MET A 623 36.35 13.88 28.10
N PRO A 624 36.88 13.13 29.09
CA PRO A 624 36.21 13.01 30.38
C PRO A 624 36.26 14.36 31.10
N TRP A 625 35.11 14.84 31.59
CA TRP A 625 35.02 16.12 32.28
C TRP A 625 34.39 15.96 33.66
N ARG A 626 35.24 15.76 34.67
CA ARG A 626 34.86 15.67 36.10
C ARG A 626 33.71 14.69 36.39
N GLY A 627 33.50 13.69 35.54
CA GLY A 627 32.41 12.72 35.65
C GLY A 627 31.02 13.23 35.24
N TYR A 628 30.88 14.47 34.75
CA TYR A 628 29.58 14.99 34.28
C TYR A 628 29.11 14.32 32.99
N ASN A 629 30.04 13.82 32.18
CA ASN A 629 29.75 13.02 30.99
C ASN A 629 29.97 11.52 31.23
N PHE A 630 29.57 11.04 32.42
CA PHE A 630 29.56 9.61 32.72
C PHE A 630 28.43 8.91 31.94
N GLU A 631 28.70 7.68 31.48
CA GLU A 631 27.85 6.94 30.53
C GLU A 631 27.58 7.76 29.26
N ASP A 632 26.31 7.96 28.91
CA ASP A 632 25.88 8.70 27.71
C ASP A 632 25.45 10.15 28.05
N SER A 633 25.83 10.66 29.23
CA SER A 633 25.49 12.02 29.65
C SER A 633 26.25 13.08 28.85
N ILE A 634 25.57 14.16 28.48
CA ILE A 634 26.15 15.27 27.70
C ILE A 634 26.29 16.50 28.59
N LEU A 635 27.49 17.07 28.62
CA LEU A 635 27.74 18.37 29.26
C LEU A 635 27.58 19.49 28.22
N VAL A 636 26.69 20.43 28.50
CA VAL A 636 26.34 21.52 27.58
C VAL A 636 26.88 22.86 28.11
N ASN A 637 27.42 23.69 27.21
CA ASN A 637 27.89 25.03 27.55
C ASN A 637 26.71 26.01 27.68
N GLU A 638 26.71 26.85 28.72
CA GLU A 638 25.72 27.92 28.94
C GLU A 638 25.56 28.86 27.74
N ARG A 639 26.61 29.03 26.93
CA ARG A 639 26.54 29.79 25.67
C ARG A 639 25.43 29.30 24.75
N LEU A 640 25.22 27.98 24.64
CA LEU A 640 24.20 27.41 23.75
C LEU A 640 22.78 27.76 24.21
N LEU A 641 22.58 27.92 25.52
CA LEU A 641 21.33 28.39 26.11
C LEU A 641 21.10 29.88 25.81
N LYS A 642 22.15 30.72 25.93
CA LYS A 642 22.05 32.16 25.62
C LYS A 642 21.79 32.47 24.15
N GLU A 643 22.21 31.58 23.26
CA GLU A 643 22.01 31.71 21.81
C GLU A 643 20.72 31.01 21.32
N ASP A 644 19.86 30.51 22.23
CA ASP A 644 18.62 29.79 21.90
C ASP A 644 18.83 28.65 20.89
N THR A 645 19.99 27.96 20.98
CA THR A 645 20.46 27.03 19.94
C THR A 645 19.50 25.85 19.75
N PHE A 646 18.96 25.32 20.86
CA PHE A 646 18.06 24.16 20.86
C PHE A 646 16.64 24.52 21.34
N THR A 647 16.26 25.80 21.27
CA THR A 647 14.92 26.25 21.64
C THR A 647 13.91 25.82 20.57
N SER A 648 12.86 25.08 20.96
CA SER A 648 11.77 24.63 20.09
C SER A 648 10.47 25.36 20.43
N VAL A 649 9.55 25.45 19.46
CA VAL A 649 8.22 26.03 19.67
C VAL A 649 7.18 24.91 19.67
N HIS A 650 6.38 24.85 20.72
CA HIS A 650 5.28 23.90 20.87
C HIS A 650 3.94 24.64 20.80
N VAL A 651 2.97 24.01 20.15
CA VAL A 651 1.61 24.55 20.01
C VAL A 651 0.63 23.55 20.58
N GLU A 652 0.01 23.92 21.69
CA GLU A 652 -1.07 23.16 22.30
C GLU A 652 -2.43 23.78 21.97
N ILE A 653 -3.44 22.91 21.96
CA ILE A 653 -4.81 23.29 21.67
C ILE A 653 -5.65 22.84 22.85
N PHE A 654 -6.37 23.78 23.44
CA PHE A 654 -7.28 23.52 24.55
C PHE A 654 -8.70 23.83 24.09
N GLU A 655 -9.58 22.84 24.18
CA GLU A 655 -10.97 23.01 23.75
C GLU A 655 -11.95 22.89 24.92
N THR A 656 -13.03 23.66 24.86
CA THR A 656 -14.17 23.52 25.75
C THR A 656 -15.47 23.59 24.96
N MET A 657 -16.46 22.84 25.43
CA MET A 657 -17.77 22.76 24.79
C MET A 657 -18.84 23.18 25.78
N ALA A 658 -19.74 24.05 25.31
CA ALA A 658 -20.98 24.39 25.99
C ALA A 658 -22.10 23.51 25.44
N ARG A 659 -22.72 22.74 26.33
CA ARG A 659 -23.75 21.75 25.99
C ARG A 659 -25.12 22.18 26.50
N ASP A 660 -26.16 21.73 25.82
CA ASP A 660 -27.52 21.78 26.34
C ASP A 660 -27.73 20.62 27.31
N THR A 661 -27.92 20.92 28.59
CA THR A 661 -28.14 19.92 29.63
C THR A 661 -29.59 19.89 30.04
N LYS A 662 -30.03 18.84 30.75
CA LYS A 662 -31.39 18.74 31.28
C LYS A 662 -31.77 19.88 32.24
N LEU A 663 -30.77 20.50 32.88
CA LEU A 663 -30.96 21.59 33.86
C LEU A 663 -30.93 22.97 33.20
N GLY A 664 -30.57 23.05 31.93
CA GLY A 664 -30.38 24.30 31.20
C GLY A 664 -29.14 24.26 30.31
N LYS A 665 -28.95 25.30 29.52
CA LYS A 665 -27.81 25.46 28.63
C LYS A 665 -26.59 25.89 29.44
N GLU A 666 -25.45 25.26 29.17
CA GLU A 666 -24.16 25.80 29.61
C GLU A 666 -23.85 27.06 28.81
N GLU A 667 -23.29 28.07 29.47
CA GLU A 667 -22.98 29.36 28.88
C GLU A 667 -21.49 29.65 28.98
N ILE A 668 -20.95 30.27 27.93
CA ILE A 668 -19.59 30.80 27.91
C ILE A 668 -19.71 32.28 28.22
N THR A 669 -19.21 32.69 29.39
CA THR A 669 -19.39 34.04 29.92
C THR A 669 -18.22 34.42 30.83
N ARG A 670 -17.99 35.73 30.95
CA ARG A 670 -17.05 36.30 31.91
C ARG A 670 -17.63 36.36 33.33
N ASP A 671 -18.95 36.32 33.48
CA ASP A 671 -19.63 36.38 34.78
C ASP A 671 -19.63 35.01 35.48
N ILE A 672 -18.61 34.78 36.31
CA ILE A 672 -18.36 33.50 36.97
C ILE A 672 -18.39 33.68 38.48
N PRO A 673 -19.19 32.89 39.23
CA PRO A 673 -19.32 33.09 40.67
C PRO A 673 -18.03 32.74 41.41
N ASN A 674 -17.74 33.50 42.47
CA ASN A 674 -16.63 33.28 43.41
C ASN A 674 -15.22 33.40 42.81
N ILE A 675 -15.07 34.14 41.70
CA ILE A 675 -13.76 34.40 41.06
C ILE A 675 -13.45 35.90 41.17
N GLY A 676 -12.24 36.24 41.62
CA GLY A 676 -11.78 37.63 41.68
C GLY A 676 -11.34 38.18 40.32
N ASP A 677 -11.37 39.50 40.17
CA ASP A 677 -11.04 40.21 38.92
C ASP A 677 -9.64 39.88 38.37
N GLU A 678 -8.68 39.54 39.24
CA GLU A 678 -7.33 39.17 38.84
C GLU A 678 -7.30 37.92 37.95
N ALA A 679 -8.16 36.93 38.22
CA ALA A 679 -8.26 35.71 37.42
C ALA A 679 -9.03 35.94 36.10
N LEU A 680 -9.86 36.99 36.03
CA LEU A 680 -10.62 37.36 34.84
C LEU A 680 -9.89 38.38 33.95
N ARG A 681 -8.70 38.85 34.36
CA ARG A 681 -7.97 39.94 33.68
C ARG A 681 -7.70 39.69 32.20
N ASN A 682 -7.50 38.42 31.84
CA ASN A 682 -7.13 37.99 30.49
C ASN A 682 -8.35 37.70 29.60
N LEU A 683 -9.55 37.63 30.17
CA LEU A 683 -10.79 37.38 29.44
C LEU A 683 -11.34 38.67 28.82
N ASP A 684 -11.98 38.52 27.67
CA ASP A 684 -12.84 39.52 27.06
C ASP A 684 -14.27 39.45 27.64
N ASP A 685 -15.14 40.35 27.18
CA ASP A 685 -16.52 40.44 27.68
C ASP A 685 -17.37 39.21 27.30
N SER A 686 -16.94 38.42 26.30
CA SER A 686 -17.54 37.14 25.94
C SER A 686 -17.02 35.97 26.80
N GLY A 687 -16.10 36.21 27.73
CA GLY A 687 -15.50 35.18 28.57
C GLY A 687 -14.42 34.37 27.87
N ILE A 688 -13.83 34.85 26.77
CA ILE A 688 -12.76 34.17 26.02
C ILE A 688 -11.45 34.94 26.21
N VAL A 689 -10.34 34.22 26.35
CA VAL A 689 -9.02 34.84 26.48
C VAL A 689 -8.63 35.67 25.26
N ARG A 690 -7.96 36.79 25.50
CA ARG A 690 -7.46 37.66 24.43
C ARG A 690 -6.28 37.02 23.69
N ILE A 691 -6.28 37.16 22.38
CA ILE A 691 -5.13 36.77 21.54
C ILE A 691 -3.94 37.66 21.92
N GLY A 692 -2.79 37.05 22.13
CA GLY A 692 -1.55 37.70 22.59
C GLY A 692 -1.40 37.79 24.11
N ALA A 693 -2.34 37.24 24.90
CA ALA A 693 -2.21 37.21 26.35
C ALA A 693 -1.14 36.20 26.80
N ASP A 694 -0.27 36.62 27.71
CA ASP A 694 0.62 35.73 28.46
C ASP A 694 -0.19 35.00 29.54
N VAL A 695 -0.15 33.67 29.49
CA VAL A 695 -0.90 32.80 30.40
C VAL A 695 0.04 31.85 31.13
N LYS A 696 -0.27 31.61 32.40
CA LYS A 696 0.43 30.66 33.26
C LYS A 696 -0.51 29.57 33.72
N ALA A 697 0.05 28.47 34.24
CA ALA A 697 -0.69 27.42 34.90
C ALA A 697 -1.75 27.97 35.88
N GLY A 698 -3.01 27.57 35.69
CA GLY A 698 -4.15 28.01 36.50
C GLY A 698 -4.91 29.24 35.97
N ASP A 699 -4.34 30.00 35.04
CA ASP A 699 -5.02 31.11 34.38
C ASP A 699 -6.21 30.59 33.57
N MET A 700 -7.28 31.41 33.49
CA MET A 700 -8.50 31.04 32.78
C MET A 700 -8.39 31.38 31.29
N LEU A 701 -8.64 30.38 30.43
CA LEU A 701 -8.68 30.55 28.98
C LEU A 701 -10.10 30.83 28.49
N VAL A 702 -11.08 30.11 29.03
CA VAL A 702 -12.49 30.27 28.64
C VAL A 702 -13.36 30.14 29.88
N GLY A 703 -14.08 31.21 30.20
CA GLY A 703 -15.09 31.23 31.24
C GLY A 703 -16.30 30.40 30.84
N LYS A 704 -16.66 29.39 31.65
CA LYS A 704 -17.82 28.53 31.39
C LYS A 704 -18.59 28.29 32.68
N VAL A 705 -19.90 28.46 32.60
CA VAL A 705 -20.82 28.21 33.70
C VAL A 705 -21.82 27.12 33.34
N THR A 706 -22.02 26.18 34.27
CA THR A 706 -23.00 25.10 34.13
C THR A 706 -24.15 25.31 35.10
N PRO A 707 -25.42 25.29 34.65
CA PRO A 707 -26.58 25.33 35.54
C PRO A 707 -26.52 24.20 36.57
N LYS A 708 -26.69 24.55 37.84
CA LYS A 708 -26.67 23.61 38.96
C LYS A 708 -28.09 23.47 39.51
N GLY A 709 -28.52 22.24 39.76
CA GLY A 709 -29.78 21.99 40.47
C GLY A 709 -29.70 22.45 41.92
N GLU A 710 -30.86 22.70 42.53
CA GLU A 710 -30.94 23.09 43.95
C GLU A 710 -30.29 22.02 44.85
N THR A 711 -29.15 22.35 45.44
CA THR A 711 -28.53 21.50 46.47
C THR A 711 -29.15 21.80 47.83
N MET A 712 -29.61 20.75 48.52
CA MET A 712 -30.02 20.83 49.92
C MET A 712 -28.81 21.20 50.79
N LEU A 713 -28.69 22.48 51.13
CA LEU A 713 -27.64 23.00 52.02
C LEU A 713 -27.88 22.53 53.46
N SER A 714 -26.81 22.28 54.20
CA SER A 714 -26.91 21.99 55.64
C SER A 714 -27.43 23.21 56.41
N PRO A 715 -28.02 23.04 57.62
CA PRO A 715 -28.43 24.17 58.46
C PRO A 715 -27.30 25.17 58.73
N GLU A 716 -26.06 24.71 58.88
CA GLU A 716 -24.86 25.53 59.09
C GLU A 716 -24.53 26.37 57.85
N GLU A 717 -24.58 25.79 56.65
CA GLU A 717 -24.36 26.50 55.38
C GLU A 717 -25.46 27.52 55.10
N LYS A 718 -26.71 27.19 55.44
CA LYS A 718 -27.85 28.12 55.36
C LYS A 718 -27.66 29.31 56.31
N LEU A 719 -27.19 29.05 57.53
CA LEU A 719 -26.90 30.09 58.51
C LEU A 719 -25.74 30.99 58.06
N LEU A 720 -24.64 30.41 57.58
CA LEU A 720 -23.50 31.16 57.03
C LEU A 720 -23.93 32.10 55.89
N ARG A 721 -24.71 31.61 54.93
CA ARG A 721 -25.22 32.44 53.83
C ARG A 721 -26.18 33.53 54.28
N ALA A 722 -27.03 33.24 55.28
CA ALA A 722 -27.91 34.25 55.87
C ALA A 722 -27.13 35.37 56.59
N ILE A 723 -25.98 35.06 57.20
CA ILE A 723 -25.11 36.03 57.85
C ILE A 723 -24.37 36.90 56.83
N PHE A 724 -23.81 36.31 55.77
CA PHE A 724 -23.01 37.03 54.77
C PHE A 724 -23.83 37.62 53.62
N GLY A 725 -25.13 37.33 53.53
CA GLY A 725 -25.99 37.79 52.43
C GLY A 725 -25.65 37.19 51.06
N GLU A 726 -24.81 36.15 51.03
CA GLU A 726 -24.40 35.47 49.81
C GLU A 726 -25.56 34.61 49.26
N LYS A 727 -26.09 35.00 48.10
CA LYS A 727 -27.06 34.19 47.37
C LYS A 727 -26.39 32.89 46.92
N ALA A 728 -27.15 31.79 46.91
CA ALA A 728 -26.71 30.58 46.24
C ALA A 728 -26.44 30.89 44.77
N GLY A 729 -25.22 30.63 44.29
CA GLY A 729 -24.98 30.60 42.85
C GLY A 729 -25.76 29.44 42.25
N ASP A 730 -26.72 29.73 41.37
CA ASP A 730 -27.48 28.74 40.59
C ASP A 730 -26.64 28.08 39.49
N VAL A 731 -25.37 28.52 39.36
CA VAL A 731 -24.41 28.05 38.38
C VAL A 731 -23.11 27.62 39.04
N LYS A 732 -22.43 26.65 38.41
CA LYS A 732 -21.13 26.12 38.81
C LYS A 732 -20.06 26.55 37.81
N ASP A 733 -18.87 26.94 38.30
CA ASP A 733 -17.68 27.14 37.47
C ASP A 733 -17.24 25.80 36.84
N SER A 734 -17.26 25.76 35.50
CA SER A 734 -16.78 24.67 34.66
C SER A 734 -15.81 25.18 33.58
N SER A 735 -15.13 26.29 33.87
CA SER A 735 -14.23 27.03 32.98
C SER A 735 -12.99 26.23 32.59
N LEU A 736 -12.47 26.54 31.41
CA LEU A 736 -11.22 26.00 30.90
C LEU A 736 -10.05 26.81 31.47
N ARG A 737 -9.11 26.11 32.12
CA ARG A 737 -7.90 26.69 32.73
C ARG A 737 -6.66 26.05 32.14
N VAL A 738 -5.55 26.80 32.14
CA VAL A 738 -4.25 26.29 31.70
C VAL A 738 -3.78 25.16 32.64
N PRO A 739 -3.40 23.98 32.12
CA PRO A 739 -2.87 22.89 32.94
C PRO A 739 -1.59 23.27 33.71
N PRO A 740 -1.29 22.60 34.84
CA PRO A 740 -0.04 22.81 35.55
C PRO A 740 1.17 22.44 34.69
N GLY A 741 2.23 23.27 34.75
CA GLY A 741 3.47 23.06 34.01
C GLY A 741 3.51 23.67 32.60
N ILE A 742 2.44 24.32 32.17
CA ILE A 742 2.36 25.00 30.87
C ILE A 742 2.33 26.51 31.10
N GLU A 743 3.17 27.23 30.37
CA GLU A 743 3.16 28.68 30.24
C GLU A 743 3.41 29.08 28.79
N GLY A 744 2.80 30.19 28.35
CA GLY A 744 2.97 30.63 26.98
C GLY A 744 2.03 31.75 26.58
N VAL A 745 1.97 32.01 25.27
CA VAL A 745 1.17 33.07 24.67
C VAL A 745 0.00 32.46 23.91
N VAL A 746 -1.19 33.02 24.08
CA VAL A 746 -2.36 32.65 23.28
C VAL A 746 -2.19 33.18 21.86
N ILE A 747 -2.04 32.28 20.87
CA ILE A 747 -1.78 32.66 19.47
C ILE A 747 -3.05 32.82 18.63
N ASP A 748 -4.11 32.08 18.94
CA ASP A 748 -5.35 32.00 18.18
C ASP A 748 -6.48 31.55 19.10
N ALA A 749 -7.72 31.91 18.76
CA ALA A 749 -8.92 31.50 19.47
C ALA A 749 -10.06 31.33 18.45
N LYS A 750 -10.59 30.11 18.34
CA LYS A 750 -11.65 29.78 17.38
C LYS A 750 -12.95 29.47 18.10
N VAL A 751 -14.03 30.04 17.60
CA VAL A 751 -15.37 29.85 18.13
C VAL A 751 -16.22 29.19 17.06
N PHE A 752 -16.75 28.01 17.37
CA PHE A 752 -17.67 27.27 16.50
C PHE A 752 -19.06 27.32 17.12
N SER A 753 -20.05 27.74 16.32
CA SER A 753 -21.45 27.83 16.74
C SER A 753 -22.32 26.95 15.88
N ARG A 754 -23.29 26.25 16.51
CA ARG A 754 -24.25 25.42 15.79
C ARG A 754 -25.15 26.28 14.89
N LYS A 755 -25.48 25.77 13.70
CA LYS A 755 -26.47 26.39 12.80
C LYS A 755 -27.79 26.68 13.51
N GLY A 756 -28.23 27.94 13.44
CA GLY A 756 -29.49 28.41 14.03
C GLY A 756 -29.39 28.90 15.48
N VAL A 757 -28.19 28.96 16.06
CA VAL A 757 -27.93 29.67 17.32
C VAL A 757 -27.42 31.07 16.99
N ASP A 758 -27.87 32.09 17.73
CA ASP A 758 -27.39 33.46 17.57
C ASP A 758 -25.87 33.51 17.79
N LYS A 759 -25.16 34.17 16.86
CA LYS A 759 -23.71 34.35 16.96
C LYS A 759 -23.43 35.54 17.88
N ASP A 760 -22.52 35.36 18.81
CA ASP A 760 -22.06 36.45 19.68
C ASP A 760 -21.26 37.48 18.89
N GLU A 761 -21.17 38.72 19.38
CA GLU A 761 -20.41 39.81 18.75
C GLU A 761 -18.96 39.42 18.44
N ARG A 762 -18.34 38.63 19.32
CA ARG A 762 -16.97 38.12 19.13
C ARG A 762 -16.86 37.16 17.95
N SER A 763 -17.83 36.28 17.76
CA SER A 763 -17.85 35.34 16.64
C SER A 763 -18.04 36.07 15.31
N LEU A 764 -18.92 37.07 15.28
CA LEU A 764 -19.13 37.94 14.12
C LEU A 764 -17.85 38.73 13.78
N MET A 765 -17.19 39.31 14.78
CA MET A 765 -15.93 40.04 14.58
C MET A 765 -14.81 39.14 14.01
N ILE A 766 -14.70 37.89 14.47
CA ILE A 766 -13.70 36.94 13.95
C ILE A 766 -14.02 36.58 12.49
N GLU A 767 -15.30 36.33 12.17
CA GLU A 767 -15.75 36.07 10.80
C GLU A 767 -15.47 37.27 9.89
N GLU A 768 -15.84 38.48 10.29
CA GLU A 768 -15.62 39.71 9.53
C GLU A 768 -14.12 39.95 9.24
N LEU A 769 -13.25 39.77 10.23
CA LEU A 769 -11.80 39.94 10.05
C LEU A 769 -11.23 38.94 9.04
N GLU A 770 -11.68 37.69 9.05
CA GLU A 770 -11.20 36.69 8.08
C GLU A 770 -11.81 36.91 6.70
N VAL A 771 -13.07 37.38 6.61
CA VAL A 771 -13.70 37.79 5.34
C VAL A 771 -12.98 38.99 4.73
N GLU A 772 -12.66 40.02 5.52
CA GLU A 772 -11.85 41.16 5.06
C GLU A 772 -10.49 40.71 4.53
N ARG A 773 -9.85 39.76 5.22
CA ARG A 773 -8.57 39.19 4.80
C ARG A 773 -8.69 38.47 3.46
N LEU A 774 -9.71 37.61 3.31
CA LEU A 774 -9.99 36.90 2.05
C LEU A 774 -10.27 37.87 0.90
N ASN A 775 -10.99 38.98 1.17
CA ASN A 775 -11.25 40.02 0.18
C ASN A 775 -9.96 40.75 -0.25
N ARG A 776 -9.06 41.07 0.70
CA ARG A 776 -7.75 41.65 0.35
C ARG A 776 -6.93 40.69 -0.51
N ASP A 777 -6.92 39.41 -0.19
CA ASP A 777 -6.23 38.39 -0.99
C ASP A 777 -6.81 38.29 -2.41
N MET A 778 -8.15 38.28 -2.53
CA MET A 778 -8.84 38.32 -3.82
C MET A 778 -8.43 39.55 -4.64
N ASP A 779 -8.44 40.74 -4.02
CA ASP A 779 -8.08 41.99 -4.70
C ASP A 779 -6.63 42.00 -5.18
N ASP A 780 -5.70 41.45 -4.39
CA ASP A 780 -4.29 41.39 -4.75
C ASP A 780 -4.00 40.37 -5.87
N GLU A 781 -4.71 39.24 -5.88
CA GLU A 781 -4.67 38.28 -6.99
C GLU A 781 -5.22 38.92 -8.28
N LEU A 782 -6.33 39.64 -8.19
CA LEU A 782 -6.89 40.39 -9.32
C LEU A 782 -5.94 41.50 -9.80
N LYS A 783 -5.24 42.22 -8.91
CA LYS A 783 -4.22 43.21 -9.28
C LYS A 783 -3.04 42.57 -10.00
N SER A 784 -2.56 41.43 -9.51
CA SER A 784 -1.44 40.69 -10.12
C SER A 784 -1.81 40.19 -11.52
N LEU A 785 -3.02 39.66 -11.67
CA LEU A 785 -3.56 39.21 -12.95
C LEU A 785 -3.74 40.39 -13.94
N LYS A 786 -4.25 41.54 -13.48
CA LYS A 786 -4.29 42.78 -14.27
C LYS A 786 -2.89 43.21 -14.73
N LYS A 787 -1.89 43.15 -13.85
CA LYS A 787 -0.50 43.54 -14.15
C LYS A 787 0.12 42.62 -15.21
N GLY A 788 -0.11 41.31 -15.10
CA GLY A 788 0.34 40.32 -16.09
C GLY A 788 -0.24 40.58 -17.48
N VAL A 789 -1.57 40.68 -17.57
CA VAL A 789 -2.28 40.96 -18.83
C VAL A 789 -1.91 42.32 -19.41
N ARG A 790 -1.73 43.34 -18.56
CA ARG A 790 -1.25 44.66 -18.99
C ARG A 790 0.10 44.59 -19.68
N LYS A 791 1.04 43.78 -19.16
CA LYS A 791 2.38 43.63 -19.73
C LYS A 791 2.33 42.98 -21.13
N GLU A 792 1.50 41.96 -21.29
CA GLU A 792 1.26 41.28 -22.55
C GLU A 792 0.61 42.22 -23.59
N LEU A 793 -0.42 42.96 -23.19
CA LEU A 793 -1.05 43.98 -24.04
C LEU A 793 -0.07 45.11 -24.39
N SER A 794 0.75 45.54 -23.43
CA SER A 794 1.75 46.59 -23.66
C SER A 794 2.79 46.13 -24.70
N ALA A 795 3.24 44.88 -24.64
CA ALA A 795 4.15 44.32 -25.64
C ALA A 795 3.59 44.35 -27.07
N LEU A 796 2.27 44.18 -27.24
CA LEU A 796 1.59 44.29 -28.53
C LEU A 796 1.42 45.75 -29.01
N LEU A 797 1.24 46.68 -28.07
CA LEU A 797 0.91 48.09 -28.34
C LEU A 797 2.14 49.01 -28.48
N VAL A 798 3.28 48.66 -27.87
CA VAL A 798 4.52 49.46 -27.92
C VAL A 798 5.01 49.62 -29.36
N GLY A 799 5.33 50.86 -29.76
CA GLY A 799 5.90 51.19 -31.07
C GLY A 799 4.87 51.39 -32.20
N ARG A 800 3.58 51.13 -31.94
CA ARG A 800 2.46 51.36 -32.89
C ARG A 800 2.03 52.83 -32.91
N THR A 801 1.39 53.26 -33.99
CA THR A 801 0.99 54.67 -34.18
C THR A 801 -0.44 54.89 -33.68
N ALA A 802 -0.66 55.85 -32.79
CA ALA A 802 -1.98 56.16 -32.24
C ALA A 802 -2.87 56.87 -33.29
N LYS A 803 -4.12 56.40 -33.46
CA LYS A 803 -5.13 56.98 -34.36
C LYS A 803 -6.07 57.98 -33.70
N SER A 804 -6.02 58.06 -32.37
CA SER A 804 -6.75 59.03 -31.56
C SER A 804 -5.81 59.54 -30.46
N ASP A 805 -6.16 60.68 -29.86
CA ASP A 805 -5.44 61.18 -28.69
C ASP A 805 -5.65 60.22 -27.51
N ILE A 806 -4.55 59.69 -26.96
CA ILE A 806 -4.56 58.81 -25.80
C ILE A 806 -4.48 59.67 -24.55
N LYS A 807 -5.40 59.46 -23.60
CA LYS A 807 -5.50 60.24 -22.37
C LYS A 807 -5.16 59.40 -21.13
N ASP A 808 -4.73 60.06 -20.05
CA ASP A 808 -4.58 59.45 -18.72
C ASP A 808 -5.91 59.41 -17.95
N LYS A 809 -5.86 58.95 -16.69
CA LYS A 809 -7.00 58.90 -15.76
C LYS A 809 -7.59 60.26 -15.39
N GLU A 810 -6.82 61.33 -15.53
CA GLU A 810 -7.19 62.72 -15.21
C GLU A 810 -7.62 63.52 -16.47
N GLY A 811 -7.57 62.88 -17.65
CA GLY A 811 -7.95 63.48 -18.93
C GLY A 811 -6.81 64.16 -19.70
N ASN A 812 -5.57 64.08 -19.22
CA ASN A 812 -4.40 64.68 -19.87
C ASN A 812 -3.95 63.86 -21.09
N VAL A 813 -3.56 64.52 -22.18
CA VAL A 813 -3.13 63.84 -23.41
C VAL A 813 -1.70 63.30 -23.27
N LEU A 814 -1.57 61.97 -23.19
CA LEU A 814 -0.31 61.24 -23.09
C LEU A 814 0.37 61.03 -24.45
N VAL A 815 -0.41 60.71 -25.48
CA VAL A 815 0.08 60.51 -26.85
C VAL A 815 -0.85 61.24 -27.80
N LYS A 816 -0.31 62.20 -28.54
CA LYS A 816 -1.05 62.92 -29.59
C LYS A 816 -1.24 62.03 -30.83
N LEU A 817 -2.34 62.26 -31.55
CA LEU A 817 -2.65 61.69 -32.86
C LEU A 817 -1.39 61.58 -33.76
N GLY A 818 -1.12 60.39 -34.29
CA GLY A 818 -0.04 60.14 -35.23
C GLY A 818 1.35 59.89 -34.63
N LYS A 819 1.51 59.92 -33.29
CA LYS A 819 2.77 59.55 -32.63
C LYS A 819 2.81 58.06 -32.24
N LYS A 820 4.04 57.55 -32.08
CA LYS A 820 4.28 56.18 -31.59
C LYS A 820 3.94 56.06 -30.11
N ILE A 821 3.27 54.98 -29.74
CA ILE A 821 2.94 54.62 -28.38
C ILE A 821 4.22 54.16 -27.66
N THR A 822 4.51 54.78 -26.52
CA THR A 822 5.66 54.47 -25.67
C THR A 822 5.26 53.65 -24.45
N ASP A 823 6.15 52.81 -23.92
CA ASP A 823 5.92 52.00 -22.71
C ASP A 823 5.54 52.86 -21.48
N LYS A 824 6.09 54.07 -21.36
CA LYS A 824 5.74 55.02 -20.28
C LYS A 824 4.27 55.44 -20.37
N ALA A 825 3.80 55.83 -21.56
CA ALA A 825 2.40 56.21 -21.77
C ALA A 825 1.44 55.04 -21.49
N LEU A 826 1.81 53.81 -21.85
CA LEU A 826 1.02 52.62 -21.58
C LEU A 826 0.89 52.24 -20.10
N LYS A 827 1.71 52.82 -19.20
CA LYS A 827 1.62 52.61 -17.75
C LYS A 827 0.65 53.59 -17.06
N GLU A 828 0.34 54.72 -17.68
CA GLU A 828 -0.51 55.77 -17.10
C GLU A 828 -2.00 55.66 -17.51
N ILE A 829 -2.32 54.86 -18.54
CA ILE A 829 -3.69 54.58 -19.00
C ILE A 829 -4.42 53.64 -18.02
N ASP A 830 -5.75 53.72 -17.90
CA ASP A 830 -6.49 52.71 -17.11
C ASP A 830 -6.50 51.33 -17.79
N PHE A 831 -6.58 50.25 -17.02
CA PHE A 831 -6.51 48.89 -17.55
C PHE A 831 -7.62 48.60 -18.57
N PHE A 832 -8.86 49.04 -18.30
CA PHE A 832 -9.97 48.80 -19.22
C PHE A 832 -9.88 49.65 -20.49
N ASP A 833 -9.28 50.84 -20.40
CA ASP A 833 -9.09 51.72 -21.55
C ASP A 833 -8.05 51.19 -22.55
N LEU A 834 -7.15 50.30 -22.13
CA LEU A 834 -6.19 49.62 -23.01
C LEU A 834 -6.89 48.78 -24.10
N TYR A 835 -8.07 48.22 -23.81
CA TYR A 835 -8.87 47.50 -24.79
C TYR A 835 -9.43 48.43 -25.88
N GLY A 836 -9.76 49.66 -25.50
CA GLY A 836 -10.40 50.65 -26.37
C GLY A 836 -9.45 51.37 -27.34
N LEU A 837 -8.13 51.29 -27.14
CA LEU A 837 -7.15 52.08 -27.88
C LEU A 837 -7.17 51.83 -29.40
N ASP A 838 -7.30 52.90 -30.19
CA ASP A 838 -7.24 52.83 -31.66
C ASP A 838 -5.83 53.13 -32.18
N PHE A 839 -5.29 52.22 -32.98
CA PHE A 839 -3.91 52.27 -33.49
C PHE A 839 -3.80 51.73 -34.92
N SER A 840 -2.67 52.04 -35.57
CA SER A 840 -2.35 51.54 -36.92
C SER A 840 -2.39 50.01 -36.98
N GLU A 841 -3.13 49.44 -37.94
CA GLU A 841 -3.30 47.99 -38.14
C GLU A 841 -4.08 47.22 -37.06
N ARG A 842 -4.90 47.91 -36.23
CA ARG A 842 -5.72 47.29 -35.17
C ARG A 842 -6.45 46.01 -35.59
N LYS A 843 -7.08 45.98 -36.78
CA LYS A 843 -7.80 44.81 -37.31
C LYS A 843 -6.98 43.51 -37.37
N LYS A 844 -5.64 43.58 -37.48
CA LYS A 844 -4.77 42.38 -37.50
C LYS A 844 -4.55 41.78 -36.10
N TYR A 845 -4.73 42.59 -35.06
CA TYR A 845 -4.45 42.22 -33.67
C TYR A 845 -5.72 42.17 -32.81
N GLU A 846 -6.87 42.49 -33.41
CA GLU A 846 -8.16 42.56 -32.73
C GLU A 846 -8.56 41.21 -32.13
N ASP A 847 -8.39 40.11 -32.87
CA ASP A 847 -8.63 38.75 -32.38
C ASP A 847 -7.70 38.38 -31.21
N GLN A 848 -6.42 38.79 -31.27
CA GLN A 848 -5.45 38.52 -30.20
C GLN A 848 -5.76 39.34 -28.93
N ILE A 849 -6.11 40.63 -29.08
CA ILE A 849 -6.51 41.49 -27.97
C ILE A 849 -7.81 40.97 -27.34
N ASN A 850 -8.79 40.58 -28.15
CA ASN A 850 -10.06 39.99 -27.69
C ASN A 850 -9.83 38.67 -26.94
N ALA A 851 -8.93 37.82 -27.43
CA ALA A 851 -8.57 36.57 -26.75
C ALA A 851 -7.92 36.83 -25.38
N ILE A 852 -6.96 37.77 -25.31
CA ILE A 852 -6.27 38.15 -24.07
C ILE A 852 -7.28 38.73 -23.04
N PHE A 853 -8.16 39.63 -23.47
CA PHE A 853 -9.17 40.23 -22.57
C PHE A 853 -10.27 39.26 -22.16
N SER A 854 -10.68 38.34 -23.04
CA SER A 854 -11.65 37.29 -22.70
C SER A 854 -11.07 36.32 -21.69
N ARG A 855 -9.79 35.94 -21.85
CA ARG A 855 -9.04 35.14 -20.88
C ARG A 855 -8.98 35.83 -19.51
N TYR A 856 -8.63 37.13 -19.48
CA TYR A 856 -8.67 37.94 -18.26
C TYR A 856 -10.04 37.91 -17.57
N LYS A 857 -11.13 38.12 -18.33
CA LYS A 857 -12.50 38.14 -17.77
C LYS A 857 -12.90 36.80 -17.17
N ASN A 858 -12.64 35.70 -17.88
CA ASN A 858 -12.96 34.36 -17.39
C ASN A 858 -12.17 34.03 -16.12
N GLN A 859 -10.88 34.33 -16.10
CA GLN A 859 -10.01 34.11 -14.95
C GLN A 859 -10.41 34.97 -13.75
N ALA A 860 -10.68 36.27 -13.95
CA ALA A 860 -11.13 37.15 -12.88
C ALA A 860 -12.48 36.71 -12.30
N ALA A 861 -13.39 36.17 -13.12
CA ALA A 861 -14.65 35.59 -12.66
C ALA A 861 -14.42 34.34 -11.81
N LEU A 862 -13.55 33.42 -12.26
CA LEU A 862 -13.19 32.21 -11.51
C LEU A 862 -12.60 32.54 -10.13
N VAL A 863 -11.69 33.53 -10.06
CA VAL A 863 -11.10 33.98 -8.80
C VAL A 863 -12.19 34.50 -7.86
N ARG A 864 -13.11 35.36 -8.35
CA ARG A 864 -14.22 35.86 -7.53
C ARG A 864 -15.12 34.74 -7.02
N THR A 865 -15.60 33.87 -7.91
CA THR A 865 -16.48 32.75 -7.53
C THR A 865 -15.82 31.82 -6.51
N ARG A 866 -14.50 31.60 -6.60
CA ARG A 866 -13.75 30.81 -5.63
C ARG A 866 -13.78 31.44 -4.24
N TYR A 867 -13.45 32.74 -4.13
CA TYR A 867 -13.44 33.44 -2.84
C TYR A 867 -14.85 33.62 -2.27
N GLU A 868 -15.83 34.00 -3.09
CA GLU A 868 -17.24 34.09 -2.71
C GLU A 868 -17.76 32.76 -2.15
N GLY A 869 -17.43 31.63 -2.80
CA GLY A 869 -17.80 30.30 -2.30
C GLY A 869 -17.06 29.86 -1.04
N ILE A 870 -15.93 30.48 -0.68
CA ILE A 870 -15.26 30.26 0.61
C ILE A 870 -15.98 31.07 1.70
N VAL A 871 -16.28 32.34 1.42
CA VAL A 871 -17.02 33.23 2.32
C VAL A 871 -18.42 32.67 2.64
N GLU A 872 -19.18 32.26 1.62
CA GLU A 872 -20.52 31.68 1.80
C GLU A 872 -20.50 30.40 2.65
N ARG A 873 -19.41 29.63 2.58
CA ARG A 873 -19.24 28.43 3.43
C ARG A 873 -18.94 28.78 4.88
N MET A 874 -18.19 29.84 5.16
CA MET A 874 -17.98 30.34 6.53
C MET A 874 -19.30 30.84 7.13
N GLU A 875 -20.12 31.55 6.35
CA GLU A 875 -21.39 32.10 6.82
C GLU A 875 -22.41 31.00 7.19
N LYS A 876 -22.40 29.85 6.50
CA LYS A 876 -23.37 28.75 6.68
C LYS A 876 -23.31 28.03 8.04
N GLY A 877 -22.36 28.34 8.92
CA GLY A 877 -22.22 27.79 10.27
C GLY A 877 -21.71 26.34 10.33
N ASP A 878 -21.27 25.90 11.51
CA ASP A 878 -20.53 24.63 11.68
C ASP A 878 -21.42 23.44 12.06
N ASP A 879 -20.95 22.24 11.71
CA ASP A 879 -21.58 20.97 12.08
C ASP A 879 -20.99 20.47 13.42
N LEU A 880 -21.72 20.69 14.51
CA LEU A 880 -21.29 20.36 15.87
C LEU A 880 -21.97 19.09 16.41
N PRO A 881 -21.28 18.28 17.25
CA PRO A 881 -21.83 17.06 17.82
C PRO A 881 -23.20 17.27 18.51
N PRO A 882 -24.12 16.29 18.46
CA PRO A 882 -25.46 16.42 19.05
C PRO A 882 -25.42 16.96 20.49
N GLY A 883 -26.25 17.97 20.78
CA GLY A 883 -26.30 18.62 22.09
C GLY A 883 -25.22 19.68 22.39
N VAL A 884 -24.19 19.83 21.56
CA VAL A 884 -23.23 20.96 21.66
C VAL A 884 -23.82 22.20 21.00
N VAL A 885 -23.88 23.30 21.76
CA VAL A 885 -24.41 24.59 21.30
C VAL A 885 -23.27 25.45 20.74
N LYS A 886 -22.17 25.52 21.49
CA LYS A 886 -20.98 26.33 21.18
C LYS A 886 -19.72 25.55 21.59
N MET A 887 -18.66 25.66 20.78
CA MET A 887 -17.35 25.10 21.06
C MET A 887 -16.31 26.20 20.91
N VAL A 888 -15.40 26.33 21.88
CA VAL A 888 -14.28 27.27 21.82
C VAL A 888 -12.99 26.48 21.88
N LYS A 889 -12.02 26.85 21.03
CA LYS A 889 -10.79 26.12 20.77
C LYS A 889 -9.58 27.04 20.68
#